data_AF-A0A934ZU34-F1
#
_entry.id   AF-A0A934ZU34-F1
#
_cell.length_a   1.000
_cell.length_b   1.000
_cell.length_c   1.000
_cell.angle_alpha   90.00
_cell.angle_beta   90.00
_cell.angle_gamma   90.00
#
_symmetry.space_group_name_H-M   'P 1'
#
loop_
_entity.id
_entity.type
_entity.pdbx_description
1 polymer ?
#
loop_
_entity_poly.entity_id
_entity_poly.type
_entity_poly.pdbx_seq_one_letter_code
_entity_poly.pdbx_strand_id
1 'polypeptide(L)'
;MLIFLILLVMAGLTYFVSNFSPESINFRRTQQGQEALTQAREALIGYVLRYREVQYAQGQPGQMYGYLPLPDLGTTRNNNTGCLVEGCDAANFAGNAPNATVIGRLPWNTLGIEPLRDRHGECLWYAVSGSHQRIQQAVPMNWDSISHLDVVVANDTAALASALAGAHDRPVAVIFSPGPPLPGQDRAAAGGDDVTRCGGNYDAANYLDPATATALGGVTNYLAGTNKASAVTDPNTPKALSLQGRVFDSGGNFLPNACQGGNCDLVANDVGLSLTGDMLFGAIRKNAYFRADINSILDRMTFCLRDQVAAGGFAPAAIGGFTPPIDKSAGRIPDNACYDATQNPLGYYDHYKEMIFVAKPNSGNFTVNADANCAGVLLFASQRSNAQQRVTAVQRNTLSNYLEGSNLVNFAGVGTAFGSVGGPVVFDRTPPQSLEQDIARCIATGATFSTVESPTLTAEGFGQLVAYDPGTRILTLGREDVTTGAGASAGALFGCAWFAESRRLDDGFRTYFRFQFKNVGGTVGANGFVFTVADALKNNLLVCGAAGSHLGYSGDNGSTPKIAFPKIGIEFDQSRNAGFSENADPTLSGRNDPCGALGGGTAGFPSHSAITYWSHEAVNAVDTVTLPDFDDNVHGFPTVGSLAGPRLPPRSHADPATETGIKCVNLRGQPAATDDSRLYHVRVEVTPTRNVNASAELSNTSLRTQVWMEWDPTLTGQLDAIRNTTRPMSLLYPAYAATPTLSDTATLYDVQEAACVSGVCPAGQACGTDGMCYRPALDRIQLGFTGSQRTQDQQVEIYDFFTTWLP
;
A
#
# COMPACT_ATOMS: atom_id res chain seq x y z
N MET A 1 6.18 76.00 20.61
CA MET A 1 5.62 74.90 19.79
C MET A 1 6.67 74.21 18.91
N LEU A 2 7.45 74.93 18.09
CA LEU A 2 8.43 74.33 17.17
C LEU A 2 9.48 73.44 17.88
N ILE A 3 10.02 73.89 19.02
CA ILE A 3 11.01 73.13 19.80
C ILE A 3 10.43 71.82 20.35
N PHE A 4 9.16 71.83 20.78
CA PHE A 4 8.49 70.65 21.31
C PHE A 4 8.20 69.63 20.20
N LEU A 5 7.85 70.09 18.99
CA LEU A 5 7.66 69.23 17.83
C LEU A 5 8.98 68.57 17.39
N ILE A 6 10.09 69.33 17.40
CA ILE A 6 11.43 68.80 17.09
C ILE A 6 11.84 67.74 18.11
N LEU A 7 11.61 67.98 19.41
CA LEU A 7 11.92 66.99 20.45
C LEU A 7 11.07 65.72 20.33
N LEU A 8 9.80 65.83 19.94
CA LEU A 8 8.90 64.69 19.73
C LEU A 8 9.29 63.88 18.48
N VAL A 9 9.66 64.55 17.39
CA VAL A 9 10.18 63.90 16.17
C VAL A 9 11.53 63.23 16.45
N MET A 10 12.43 63.90 17.18
CA MET A 10 13.73 63.34 17.57
C MET A 10 13.55 62.13 18.50
N ALA A 11 12.66 62.20 19.50
CA ALA A 11 12.37 61.07 20.38
C ALA A 11 11.72 59.90 19.62
N GLY A 12 10.79 60.20 18.69
CA GLY A 12 10.19 59.21 17.80
C GLY A 12 11.19 58.53 16.88
N LEU A 13 12.10 59.30 16.26
CA LEU A 13 13.19 58.76 15.44
C LEU A 13 14.15 57.93 16.29
N THR A 14 14.50 58.38 17.49
CA THR A 14 15.43 57.66 18.38
C THR A 14 14.83 56.35 18.85
N TYR A 15 13.52 56.30 19.16
CA TYR A 15 12.78 55.07 19.47
C TYR A 15 12.66 54.13 18.28
N PHE A 16 12.48 54.66 17.07
CA PHE A 16 12.43 53.84 15.86
C PHE A 16 13.80 53.26 15.51
N VAL A 17 14.86 54.07 15.59
CA VAL A 17 16.26 53.69 15.29
C VAL A 17 16.83 52.75 16.36
N SER A 18 16.47 52.89 17.63
CA SER A 18 16.92 51.98 18.70
C SER A 18 16.33 50.56 18.60
N ASN A 19 15.22 50.39 17.89
CA ASN A 19 14.67 49.07 17.55
C ASN A 19 15.36 48.39 16.33
N PHE A 20 16.21 49.13 15.60
CA PHE A 20 17.05 48.63 14.50
C PHE A 20 18.53 48.56 14.90
N SER A 21 18.84 47.85 15.98
CA SER A 21 20.24 47.58 16.30
C SER A 21 20.85 46.60 15.26
N PRO A 22 22.14 46.72 14.92
CA PRO A 22 22.82 45.76 14.03
C PRO A 22 22.65 44.30 14.47
N GLU A 23 22.57 44.05 15.78
CA GLU A 23 22.34 42.73 16.37
C GLU A 23 20.94 42.21 16.07
N SER A 24 19.89 43.04 16.15
CA SER A 24 18.52 42.63 15.83
C SER A 24 18.34 42.32 14.34
N ILE A 25 19.02 43.07 13.46
CA ILE A 25 19.04 42.80 12.02
C ILE A 25 19.81 41.50 11.71
N ASN A 26 20.97 41.29 12.33
CA ASN A 26 21.77 40.07 12.14
C ASN A 26 21.07 38.83 12.69
N PHE A 27 20.36 38.95 13.82
CA PHE A 27 19.54 37.88 14.37
C PHE A 27 18.41 37.51 13.41
N ARG A 28 17.64 38.49 12.91
CA ARG A 28 16.58 38.25 11.92
C ARG A 28 17.10 37.59 10.65
N ARG A 29 18.24 38.05 10.13
CA ARG A 29 18.90 37.46 8.95
C ARG A 29 19.35 36.02 9.19
N THR A 30 19.88 35.73 10.39
CA THR A 30 20.28 34.36 10.76
C THR A 30 19.07 33.44 10.87
N GLN A 31 18.00 33.92 11.50
CA GLN A 31 16.74 33.20 11.58
C GLN A 31 16.16 32.92 10.18
N GLN A 32 16.12 33.93 9.30
CA GLN A 32 15.66 33.78 7.91
C GLN A 32 16.46 32.71 7.15
N GLY A 33 17.79 32.67 7.32
CA GLY A 33 18.63 31.65 6.70
C GLY A 33 18.32 30.23 7.20
N GLN A 34 18.08 30.07 8.52
CA GLN A 34 17.70 28.77 9.10
C GLN A 34 16.30 28.32 8.67
N GLU A 35 15.36 29.25 8.56
CA GLU A 35 14.01 29.00 8.04
C GLU A 35 14.06 28.55 6.58
N ALA A 36 14.88 29.18 5.73
CA ALA A 36 15.09 28.79 4.34
C ALA A 36 15.67 27.37 4.22
N LEU A 37 16.72 27.03 4.98
CA LEU A 37 17.27 25.68 4.99
C LEU A 37 16.23 24.64 5.47
N THR A 38 15.47 24.96 6.51
CA THR A 38 14.42 24.08 7.04
C THR A 38 13.33 23.86 6.01
N GLN A 39 12.83 24.92 5.37
CA GLN A 39 11.82 24.84 4.32
C GLN A 39 12.28 23.99 3.14
N ALA A 40 13.55 24.11 2.72
CA ALA A 40 14.14 23.27 1.68
C ALA A 40 14.15 21.78 2.07
N ARG A 41 14.54 21.46 3.32
CA ARG A 41 14.52 20.08 3.82
C ARG A 41 13.11 19.50 3.86
N GLU A 42 12.14 20.26 4.36
CA GLU A 42 10.74 19.82 4.39
C GLU A 42 10.16 19.63 2.98
N ALA A 43 10.56 20.46 2.01
CA ALA A 43 10.17 20.30 0.61
C ALA A 43 10.74 18.99 0.01
N LEU A 44 12.00 18.65 0.31
CA LEU A 44 12.60 17.37 -0.09
C LEU A 44 11.87 16.17 0.54
N ILE A 45 11.51 16.25 1.83
CA ILE A 45 10.69 15.22 2.49
C ILE A 45 9.33 15.11 1.77
N GLY A 46 8.67 16.23 1.50
CA GLY A 46 7.40 16.27 0.77
C GLY A 46 7.47 15.64 -0.62
N TYR A 47 8.57 15.86 -1.35
CA TYR A 47 8.86 15.21 -2.63
C TYR A 47 8.90 13.68 -2.47
N VAL A 48 9.70 13.19 -1.51
CA VAL A 48 9.89 11.75 -1.32
C VAL A 48 8.57 11.07 -0.96
N LEU A 49 7.74 11.69 -0.11
CA LEU A 49 6.44 11.13 0.29
C LEU A 49 5.44 10.99 -0.86
N ARG A 50 5.65 11.67 -1.98
CA ARG A 50 4.80 11.61 -3.18
C ARG A 50 5.47 10.88 -4.34
N TYR A 51 6.75 10.55 -4.20
CA TYR A 51 7.58 10.09 -5.31
C TYR A 51 6.97 8.87 -6.00
N ARG A 52 6.66 7.82 -5.24
CA ARG A 52 6.10 6.57 -5.77
C ARG A 52 4.79 6.80 -6.51
N GLU A 53 3.87 7.58 -5.95
CA GLU A 53 2.58 7.91 -6.56
C GLU A 53 2.74 8.69 -7.87
N VAL A 54 3.66 9.65 -7.90
CA VAL A 54 3.97 10.41 -9.12
C VAL A 54 4.58 9.52 -10.19
N GLN A 55 5.52 8.64 -9.83
CA GLN A 55 6.13 7.71 -10.78
C GLN A 55 5.09 6.71 -11.34
N TYR A 56 4.19 6.21 -10.49
CA TYR A 56 3.11 5.36 -10.94
C TYR A 56 2.22 6.08 -11.98
N ALA A 57 1.83 7.32 -11.71
CA ALA A 57 1.05 8.14 -12.64
C ALA A 57 1.79 8.44 -13.97
N GLN A 58 3.12 8.34 -13.98
CA GLN A 58 3.97 8.49 -15.16
C GLN A 58 4.26 7.14 -15.87
N GLY A 59 3.58 6.06 -15.49
CA GLY A 59 3.74 4.75 -16.10
C GLY A 59 5.01 4.02 -15.67
N GLN A 60 5.57 4.38 -14.51
CA GLN A 60 6.73 3.72 -13.90
C GLN A 60 6.30 3.02 -12.60
N PRO A 61 5.56 1.90 -12.68
CA PRO A 61 5.19 1.14 -11.49
C PRO A 61 6.42 0.50 -10.84
N GLY A 62 6.33 0.18 -9.55
CA GLY A 62 7.42 -0.48 -8.80
C GLY A 62 8.48 0.43 -8.19
N GLN A 63 8.42 1.73 -8.47
CA GLN A 63 9.37 2.71 -7.92
C GLN A 63 9.25 2.85 -6.39
N MET A 64 10.38 2.90 -5.68
CA MET A 64 10.40 2.92 -4.21
C MET A 64 10.47 4.32 -3.62
N TYR A 65 9.89 4.53 -2.44
CA TYR A 65 10.19 5.73 -1.63
C TYR A 65 11.67 5.76 -1.24
N GLY A 66 12.19 6.94 -0.93
CA GLY A 66 13.58 7.11 -0.50
C GLY A 66 14.46 7.80 -1.54
N TYR A 67 14.06 7.79 -2.82
CA TYR A 67 14.78 8.54 -3.85
C TYR A 67 14.42 10.03 -3.84
N LEU A 68 15.44 10.86 -3.98
CA LEU A 68 15.39 12.32 -3.99
C LEU A 68 15.63 12.87 -5.40
N PRO A 69 15.14 14.08 -5.71
CA PRO A 69 15.40 14.71 -6.99
C PRO A 69 16.91 14.98 -7.13
N LEU A 70 17.37 15.02 -8.38
CA LEU A 70 18.69 15.56 -8.66
C LEU A 70 18.70 17.08 -8.40
N PRO A 71 19.85 17.68 -8.10
CA PRO A 71 19.97 19.13 -8.09
C PRO A 71 19.67 19.75 -9.45
N ASP A 72 19.40 21.05 -9.44
CA ASP A 72 19.43 21.89 -10.64
C ASP A 72 20.87 22.10 -11.09
N LEU A 73 21.17 21.67 -12.32
CA LEU A 73 22.51 21.70 -12.92
C LEU A 73 22.66 22.80 -13.97
N GLY A 74 21.66 23.66 -14.15
CA GLY A 74 21.57 24.69 -15.18
C GLY A 74 20.79 24.23 -16.40
N THR A 75 20.12 25.15 -17.11
CA THR A 75 19.22 24.82 -18.23
C THR A 75 19.89 24.08 -19.39
N THR A 76 21.21 24.15 -19.54
CA THR A 76 21.98 23.36 -20.51
C THR A 76 22.09 21.88 -20.13
N ARG A 77 21.91 21.54 -18.84
CA ARG A 77 22.00 20.19 -18.29
C ARG A 77 20.70 19.69 -17.66
N ASN A 78 19.74 20.57 -17.41
CA ASN A 78 18.38 20.21 -17.03
C ASN A 78 17.66 19.68 -18.28
N ASN A 79 17.41 18.38 -18.28
CA ASN A 79 16.80 17.66 -19.39
C ASN A 79 15.60 16.81 -18.95
N ASN A 80 15.00 17.16 -17.81
CA ASN A 80 13.82 16.48 -17.30
C ASN A 80 12.59 16.82 -18.15
N THR A 81 11.85 15.80 -18.60
CA THR A 81 10.67 16.01 -19.43
C THR A 81 9.61 16.78 -18.65
N GLY A 82 9.18 17.93 -19.19
CA GLY A 82 8.21 18.81 -18.55
C GLY A 82 8.80 19.89 -17.63
N CYS A 83 10.11 19.91 -17.39
CA CYS A 83 10.78 20.96 -16.61
C CYS A 83 12.25 21.13 -17.04
N LEU A 84 12.54 22.15 -17.86
CA LEU A 84 13.89 22.43 -18.40
C LEU A 84 14.47 23.78 -17.95
N VAL A 85 13.70 24.55 -17.20
CA VAL A 85 14.04 25.92 -16.78
C VAL A 85 14.93 25.92 -15.53
N GLU A 86 15.42 27.09 -15.13
CA GLU A 86 16.08 27.28 -13.83
C GLU A 86 15.16 26.79 -12.69
N GLY A 87 15.76 26.10 -11.72
CA GLY A 87 15.06 25.47 -10.59
C GLY A 87 14.49 24.09 -10.87
N CYS A 88 14.60 23.56 -12.09
CA CYS A 88 14.24 22.17 -12.37
C CYS A 88 15.36 21.22 -11.95
N ASP A 89 15.01 20.03 -11.50
CA ASP A 89 15.98 18.95 -11.32
C ASP A 89 16.51 18.44 -12.66
N ALA A 90 17.78 18.01 -12.67
CA ALA A 90 18.34 17.32 -13.82
C ALA A 90 17.70 15.92 -14.01
N ALA A 91 17.70 15.41 -15.24
CA ALA A 91 17.50 13.99 -15.51
C ALA A 91 18.86 13.31 -15.74
N ASN A 92 18.96 12.34 -16.65
CA ASN A 92 20.23 11.66 -16.88
C ASN A 92 21.21 12.56 -17.65
N PHE A 93 22.44 12.72 -17.15
CA PHE A 93 23.46 13.58 -17.75
C PHE A 93 24.78 12.83 -17.96
N ALA A 94 25.70 13.40 -18.76
CA ALA A 94 27.00 12.77 -19.02
C ALA A 94 27.83 12.61 -17.74
N GLY A 95 28.23 11.37 -17.43
CA GLY A 95 28.94 11.04 -16.19
C GLY A 95 28.02 10.74 -15.00
N ASN A 96 26.69 10.72 -15.19
CA ASN A 96 25.79 10.14 -14.20
C ASN A 96 25.86 8.60 -14.25
N ALA A 97 25.83 7.97 -13.10
CA ALA A 97 25.92 6.52 -12.94
C ALA A 97 25.26 6.11 -11.60
N PRO A 98 24.94 4.83 -11.39
CA PRO A 98 24.56 4.34 -10.07
C PRO A 98 25.60 4.78 -9.04
N ASN A 99 25.16 5.19 -7.85
CA ASN A 99 26.02 5.66 -6.75
C ASN A 99 26.75 7.00 -7.02
N ALA A 100 26.36 7.76 -8.06
CA ALA A 100 26.89 9.10 -8.29
C ALA A 100 26.23 10.13 -7.37
N THR A 101 27.03 10.73 -6.47
CA THR A 101 26.61 11.90 -5.70
C THR A 101 26.60 13.10 -6.62
N VAL A 102 25.57 13.94 -6.48
CA VAL A 102 25.38 15.13 -7.33
C VAL A 102 25.13 16.35 -6.45
N ILE A 103 25.79 17.45 -6.79
CA ILE A 103 25.74 18.75 -6.13
C ILE A 103 25.38 19.80 -7.17
N GLY A 104 24.39 20.63 -6.86
CA GLY A 104 23.92 21.73 -7.71
C GLY A 104 23.03 22.66 -6.92
N ARG A 105 22.27 23.52 -7.59
CA ARG A 105 21.30 24.38 -6.91
C ARG A 105 20.10 23.55 -6.43
N LEU A 106 19.43 24.02 -5.38
CA LEU A 106 18.19 23.43 -4.92
C LEU A 106 17.15 23.51 -6.07
N PRO A 107 16.54 22.38 -6.49
CA PRO A 107 15.60 22.36 -7.60
C PRO A 107 14.21 22.86 -7.15
N TRP A 108 14.13 24.15 -6.82
CA TRP A 108 12.95 24.79 -6.22
C TRP A 108 11.68 24.65 -7.08
N ASN A 109 11.82 24.71 -8.41
CA ASN A 109 10.69 24.58 -9.33
C ASN A 109 10.14 23.15 -9.34
N THR A 110 11.02 22.14 -9.38
CA THR A 110 10.62 20.72 -9.23
C THR A 110 9.97 20.47 -7.87
N LEU A 111 10.45 21.13 -6.82
CA LEU A 111 9.90 21.03 -5.47
C LEU A 111 8.61 21.83 -5.26
N GLY A 112 8.19 22.64 -6.23
CA GLY A 112 6.97 23.46 -6.13
C GLY A 112 7.06 24.58 -5.09
N ILE A 113 8.25 25.13 -4.87
CA ILE A 113 8.51 26.23 -3.93
C ILE A 113 9.19 27.40 -4.66
N GLU A 114 9.13 28.60 -4.09
CA GLU A 114 9.91 29.74 -4.60
C GLU A 114 11.43 29.55 -4.35
N PRO A 115 12.31 30.20 -5.14
CA PRO A 115 13.75 30.14 -4.93
C PRO A 115 14.12 30.71 -3.55
N LEU A 116 14.47 29.80 -2.65
CA LEU A 116 14.92 30.13 -1.29
C LEU A 116 16.34 30.69 -1.32
N ARG A 117 16.55 31.72 -0.51
CA ARG A 117 17.83 32.42 -0.42
C ARG A 117 18.38 32.39 1.00
N ASP A 118 19.69 32.35 1.09
CA ASP A 118 20.39 32.54 2.34
C ASP A 118 20.36 34.00 2.81
N ARG A 119 20.98 34.25 3.97
CA ARG A 119 21.05 35.58 4.58
C ARG A 119 21.89 36.61 3.79
N HIS A 120 22.61 36.16 2.77
CA HIS A 120 23.45 36.97 1.88
C HIS A 120 22.80 37.15 0.49
N GLY A 121 21.60 36.59 0.28
CA GLY A 121 20.84 36.73 -0.97
C GLY A 121 21.16 35.66 -2.01
N GLU A 122 21.97 34.66 -1.68
CA GLU A 122 22.35 33.58 -2.58
C GLU A 122 21.32 32.45 -2.55
N CYS A 123 21.06 31.83 -3.70
CA CYS A 123 20.19 30.65 -3.73
C CYS A 123 20.86 29.45 -3.03
N LEU A 124 20.03 28.61 -2.41
CA LEU A 124 20.51 27.42 -1.73
C LEU A 124 21.08 26.40 -2.71
N TRP A 125 22.15 25.73 -2.27
CA TRP A 125 22.74 24.59 -2.95
C TRP A 125 22.32 23.29 -2.27
N TYR A 126 22.44 22.18 -2.98
CA TYR A 126 21.90 20.89 -2.57
C TYR A 126 22.79 19.78 -3.10
N ALA A 127 23.18 18.88 -2.20
CA ALA A 127 23.86 17.62 -2.50
C ALA A 127 22.92 16.46 -2.22
N VAL A 128 22.82 15.53 -3.19
CA VAL A 128 22.13 14.25 -3.03
C VAL A 128 23.13 13.11 -3.00
N SER A 129 23.02 12.23 -2.00
CA SER A 129 23.83 11.02 -1.89
C SER A 129 23.64 10.14 -3.12
N GLY A 130 24.72 9.53 -3.60
CA GLY A 130 24.68 8.66 -4.77
C GLY A 130 23.74 7.46 -4.65
N SER A 131 23.51 6.95 -3.44
CA SER A 131 22.55 5.88 -3.20
C SER A 131 21.09 6.34 -3.27
N HIS A 132 20.80 7.64 -3.19
CA HIS A 132 19.46 8.20 -3.04
C HIS A 132 19.02 9.07 -4.23
N GLN A 133 19.76 9.12 -5.34
CA GLN A 133 19.30 9.83 -6.53
C GLN A 133 18.19 9.06 -7.27
N ARG A 134 17.21 9.78 -7.82
CA ARG A 134 16.06 9.17 -8.50
C ARG A 134 16.29 8.63 -9.92
N ILE A 135 17.41 8.99 -10.56
CA ILE A 135 17.64 8.69 -11.98
C ILE A 135 18.42 7.38 -12.13
N GLN A 136 19.62 7.30 -11.56
CA GLN A 136 20.43 6.08 -11.52
C GLN A 136 20.32 5.44 -10.14
N GLN A 137 19.25 4.69 -9.96
CA GLN A 137 18.79 4.21 -8.65
C GLN A 137 19.65 3.07 -8.10
N ALA A 138 19.98 3.13 -6.82
CA ALA A 138 20.63 2.04 -6.09
C ALA A 138 19.58 1.12 -5.44
N VAL A 139 19.78 -0.19 -5.55
CA VAL A 139 18.90 -1.22 -4.97
C VAL A 139 19.71 -2.07 -3.98
N PRO A 140 19.19 -2.39 -2.79
CA PRO A 140 17.87 -2.04 -2.26
C PRO A 140 17.78 -0.58 -1.76
N MET A 141 16.56 -0.04 -1.81
CA MET A 141 16.17 1.25 -1.21
C MET A 141 15.20 1.02 -0.04
N ASN A 142 15.70 1.17 1.19
CA ASN A 142 14.97 1.06 2.45
C ASN A 142 15.71 1.85 3.55
N TRP A 143 15.24 1.78 4.80
CA TRP A 143 15.85 2.50 5.93
C TRP A 143 17.29 2.09 6.30
N ASP A 144 17.80 1.01 5.72
CA ASP A 144 19.18 0.54 5.87
C ASP A 144 20.08 0.89 4.68
N SER A 145 19.55 1.55 3.65
CA SER A 145 20.34 2.06 2.52
C SER A 145 21.37 3.09 2.99
N ILE A 146 22.65 2.76 2.84
CA ILE A 146 23.76 3.59 3.33
C ILE A 146 24.00 4.78 2.41
N SER A 147 24.14 5.96 3.01
CA SER A 147 24.47 7.19 2.29
C SER A 147 25.98 7.35 2.08
N HIS A 148 26.34 8.12 1.07
CA HIS A 148 27.73 8.31 0.65
C HIS A 148 28.32 9.65 1.10
N LEU A 149 27.64 10.40 1.98
CA LEU A 149 28.09 11.69 2.48
C LEU A 149 28.58 11.54 3.93
N ASP A 150 29.73 12.12 4.25
CA ASP A 150 30.28 12.16 5.61
C ASP A 150 30.42 13.61 6.05
N VAL A 151 29.91 13.93 7.25
CA VAL A 151 29.99 15.28 7.79
C VAL A 151 31.25 15.38 8.63
N VAL A 152 32.13 16.29 8.26
CA VAL A 152 33.39 16.52 8.96
C VAL A 152 33.44 17.92 9.57
N VAL A 153 34.18 18.05 10.66
CA VAL A 153 34.22 19.24 11.51
C VAL A 153 35.65 19.60 11.94
N ALA A 154 35.90 20.89 12.02
CA ALA A 154 37.06 21.49 12.66
C ALA A 154 36.98 21.30 14.17
N ASN A 155 38.10 20.90 14.77
CA ASN A 155 38.23 20.54 16.18
C ASN A 155 39.59 20.99 16.75
N ASP A 156 40.11 22.12 16.29
CA ASP A 156 41.38 22.71 16.70
C ASP A 156 42.62 21.86 16.38
N THR A 157 42.51 20.97 15.37
CA THR A 157 43.62 20.17 14.86
C THR A 157 43.89 20.43 13.38
N ALA A 158 45.00 19.89 12.87
CA ALA A 158 45.40 20.04 11.47
C ALA A 158 44.57 19.21 10.47
N ALA A 159 43.57 18.47 10.95
CA ALA A 159 42.66 17.69 10.11
C ALA A 159 41.22 17.85 10.59
N LEU A 160 40.27 17.76 9.67
CA LEU A 160 38.86 17.66 10.03
C LEU A 160 38.55 16.25 10.54
N ALA A 161 37.68 16.15 11.53
CA ALA A 161 37.21 14.88 12.08
C ALA A 161 35.77 14.61 11.65
N SER A 162 35.39 13.34 11.44
CA SER A 162 33.97 13.01 11.23
C SER A 162 33.16 13.38 12.48
N ALA A 163 32.00 14.00 12.25
CA ALA A 163 31.03 14.35 13.28
C ALA A 163 29.97 13.26 13.50
N LEU A 164 30.04 12.16 12.74
CA LEU A 164 29.04 11.10 12.71
C LEU A 164 29.45 9.93 13.60
N ALA A 165 28.50 9.30 14.28
CA ALA A 165 28.78 8.16 15.15
C ALA A 165 28.89 6.84 14.35
N GLY A 166 28.19 6.73 13.22
CA GLY A 166 28.27 5.59 12.33
C GLY A 166 27.80 5.83 10.90
N ALA A 167 27.94 4.82 10.05
CA ALA A 167 27.61 4.89 8.62
C ALA A 167 26.12 5.19 8.35
N HIS A 168 25.23 4.87 9.28
CA HIS A 168 23.79 5.15 9.15
C HIS A 168 23.42 6.60 9.50
N ASP A 169 24.28 7.35 10.19
CA ASP A 169 24.08 8.78 10.47
C ASP A 169 24.41 9.67 9.25
N ARG A 170 24.98 9.07 8.21
CA ARG A 170 25.38 9.74 6.99
C ARG A 170 24.18 10.40 6.31
N PRO A 171 24.27 11.71 5.99
CA PRO A 171 23.18 12.39 5.33
C PRO A 171 22.86 11.78 3.96
N VAL A 172 21.58 11.55 3.68
CA VAL A 172 21.09 11.23 2.33
C VAL A 172 21.14 12.46 1.43
N ALA A 173 21.08 13.64 2.04
CA ALA A 173 21.23 14.92 1.37
C ALA A 173 21.76 15.99 2.33
N VAL A 174 22.37 17.02 1.75
CA VAL A 174 22.79 18.23 2.46
C VAL A 174 22.32 19.44 1.67
N ILE A 175 21.68 20.39 2.35
CA ILE A 175 21.34 21.70 1.78
C ILE A 175 22.36 22.72 2.30
N PHE A 176 22.95 23.50 1.42
CA PHE A 176 23.97 24.49 1.74
C PHE A 176 23.45 25.92 1.53
N SER A 177 23.80 26.77 2.48
CA SER A 177 23.81 28.22 2.38
C SER A 177 25.24 28.65 2.06
N PRO A 178 25.56 29.09 0.83
CA PRO A 178 26.93 29.30 0.35
C PRO A 178 27.61 30.56 0.90
N GLY A 179 26.89 31.42 1.63
CA GLY A 179 27.51 32.58 2.26
C GLY A 179 28.07 33.61 1.26
N PRO A 180 28.84 34.61 1.75
CA PRO A 180 29.53 35.55 0.87
C PRO A 180 30.69 34.86 0.12
N PRO A 181 31.09 35.33 -1.08
CA PRO A 181 32.19 34.74 -1.82
C PRO A 181 33.51 34.76 -1.03
N LEU A 182 34.21 33.63 -0.97
CA LEU A 182 35.59 33.55 -0.50
C LEU A 182 36.58 33.98 -1.60
N PRO A 183 37.81 34.40 -1.25
CA PRO A 183 38.83 34.71 -2.24
C PRO A 183 39.04 33.56 -3.24
N GLY A 184 38.93 33.86 -4.53
CA GLY A 184 39.07 32.88 -5.62
C GLY A 184 37.75 32.32 -6.16
N GLN A 185 36.62 32.58 -5.50
CA GLN A 185 35.29 32.23 -6.02
C GLN A 185 34.77 33.30 -6.99
N ASP A 186 34.49 32.92 -8.23
CA ASP A 186 33.91 33.82 -9.24
C ASP A 186 32.44 33.48 -9.52
N ARG A 187 31.53 34.32 -9.03
CA ARG A 187 30.08 34.17 -9.20
C ARG A 187 29.55 34.97 -10.38
N ALA A 188 30.40 35.40 -11.32
CA ALA A 188 29.94 36.03 -12.56
C ALA A 188 29.05 35.09 -13.37
N ALA A 189 28.10 35.67 -14.12
CA ALA A 189 27.21 34.88 -14.95
C ALA A 189 27.99 34.14 -16.06
N ALA A 190 27.82 32.83 -16.14
CA ALA A 190 28.39 32.01 -17.21
C ALA A 190 27.42 32.00 -18.41
N GLY A 191 27.96 32.10 -19.62
CA GLY A 191 27.14 32.02 -20.84
C GLY A 191 26.59 30.61 -21.05
N GLY A 192 25.27 30.48 -21.26
CA GLY A 192 24.61 29.24 -21.69
C GLY A 192 23.41 28.83 -20.86
N ASP A 193 23.42 29.12 -19.56
CA ASP A 193 22.32 28.77 -18.63
C ASP A 193 21.40 29.96 -18.32
N ASP A 194 20.10 29.70 -18.11
CA ASP A 194 19.19 30.65 -17.49
C ASP A 194 19.50 30.79 -15.99
N VAL A 195 19.73 32.04 -15.59
CA VAL A 195 20.02 32.44 -14.22
C VAL A 195 19.21 33.67 -13.80
N THR A 196 18.03 33.86 -14.40
CA THR A 196 17.18 35.03 -14.18
C THR A 196 16.72 35.18 -12.72
N ARG A 197 16.53 34.08 -11.99
CA ARG A 197 16.14 34.08 -10.59
C ARG A 197 17.37 34.08 -9.69
N CYS A 198 18.29 33.14 -9.84
CA CYS A 198 19.38 32.99 -8.85
C CYS A 198 20.68 33.73 -9.21
N GLY A 199 20.85 34.21 -10.45
CA GLY A 199 22.05 34.92 -10.90
C GLY A 199 23.29 34.01 -11.02
N GLY A 200 24.43 34.60 -11.40
CA GLY A 200 25.74 33.93 -11.43
C GLY A 200 25.84 32.66 -12.28
N ASN A 201 26.55 31.63 -11.80
CA ASN A 201 26.83 30.40 -12.56
C ASN A 201 26.54 29.10 -11.78
N TYR A 202 26.68 27.96 -12.45
CA TYR A 202 26.42 26.61 -11.90
C TYR A 202 27.70 25.83 -11.55
N ASP A 203 28.86 26.47 -11.42
CA ASP A 203 30.07 25.81 -10.90
C ASP A 203 30.05 25.80 -9.36
N ALA A 204 29.92 24.60 -8.78
CA ALA A 204 29.81 24.43 -7.34
C ALA A 204 31.02 25.00 -6.58
N ALA A 205 32.23 24.97 -7.15
CA ALA A 205 33.42 25.50 -6.47
C ALA A 205 33.43 27.04 -6.35
N ASN A 206 32.63 27.74 -7.16
CA ASN A 206 32.46 29.20 -7.08
C ASN A 206 31.49 29.63 -5.96
N TYR A 207 30.83 28.69 -5.30
CA TYR A 207 29.86 28.96 -4.25
C TYR A 207 30.20 28.25 -2.97
N LEU A 208 30.57 26.97 -3.07
CA LEU A 208 30.78 26.07 -1.95
C LEU A 208 32.26 25.94 -1.60
N ASP A 209 32.50 25.73 -0.33
CA ASP A 209 33.82 25.75 0.28
C ASP A 209 34.64 24.50 -0.03
N PRO A 210 35.97 24.59 0.07
CA PRO A 210 36.77 25.80 0.08
C PRO A 210 37.03 26.28 -1.35
N ALA A 211 37.29 27.57 -1.54
CA ALA A 211 37.67 28.13 -2.85
C ALA A 211 38.85 27.36 -3.50
N THR A 212 39.78 26.83 -2.70
CA THR A 212 40.85 25.94 -3.14
C THR A 212 40.88 24.69 -2.27
N ALA A 213 40.85 23.49 -2.86
CA ALA A 213 40.72 22.23 -2.13
C ALA A 213 41.74 22.02 -1.00
N THR A 214 42.98 22.49 -1.16
CA THR A 214 44.04 22.37 -0.14
C THR A 214 43.79 23.23 1.10
N ALA A 215 42.96 24.27 1.01
CA ALA A 215 42.70 25.22 2.11
C ALA A 215 41.92 24.59 3.28
N LEU A 216 41.26 23.44 3.05
CA LEU A 216 40.54 22.70 4.08
C LEU A 216 41.02 21.23 4.14
N GLY A 217 42.33 21.02 4.00
CA GLY A 217 42.95 19.70 4.12
C GLY A 217 42.49 18.70 3.05
N GLY A 218 42.03 19.18 1.88
CA GLY A 218 41.48 18.36 0.80
C GLY A 218 39.97 18.09 0.89
N VAL A 219 39.30 18.52 1.97
CA VAL A 219 37.84 18.44 2.08
C VAL A 219 37.21 19.54 1.26
N THR A 220 36.19 19.21 0.47
CA THR A 220 35.47 20.16 -0.36
C THR A 220 33.98 19.86 -0.39
N ASN A 221 33.16 20.90 -0.44
CA ASN A 221 31.71 20.86 -0.64
C ASN A 221 31.32 20.80 -2.13
N TYR A 222 32.25 20.42 -3.01
CA TYR A 222 32.04 20.19 -4.44
C TYR A 222 32.76 18.92 -4.93
N LEU A 223 32.54 18.53 -6.18
CA LEU A 223 33.00 17.26 -6.75
C LEU A 223 33.94 17.47 -7.94
N ALA A 224 34.37 16.39 -8.59
CA ALA A 224 35.38 16.43 -9.65
C ALA A 224 34.81 16.64 -11.07
N GLY A 225 33.54 16.27 -11.31
CA GLY A 225 32.88 16.31 -12.61
C GLY A 225 32.66 17.70 -13.19
N THR A 226 31.93 17.78 -14.30
CA THR A 226 31.59 19.06 -14.97
C THR A 226 30.95 20.05 -13.99
N ASN A 227 31.46 21.27 -13.96
CA ASN A 227 31.06 22.34 -13.02
C ASN A 227 31.16 21.91 -11.55
N LYS A 228 32.07 20.97 -11.27
CA LYS A 228 32.32 20.40 -9.94
C LYS A 228 31.06 19.79 -9.30
N ALA A 229 30.14 19.31 -10.14
CA ALA A 229 28.79 18.95 -9.73
C ALA A 229 28.59 17.47 -9.43
N SER A 230 29.42 16.55 -9.92
CA SER A 230 29.16 15.11 -9.78
C SER A 230 30.42 14.27 -9.65
N ALA A 231 30.28 13.11 -9.01
CA ALA A 231 31.27 12.04 -8.96
C ALA A 231 30.60 10.74 -8.52
N VAL A 232 31.10 9.60 -9.01
CA VAL A 232 30.78 8.29 -8.42
C VAL A 232 31.37 8.25 -7.02
N THR A 233 30.54 7.89 -6.04
CA THR A 233 30.90 7.83 -4.63
C THR A 233 30.57 6.44 -4.08
N ASP A 234 31.25 6.03 -3.02
CA ASP A 234 31.08 4.70 -2.43
C ASP A 234 30.82 4.83 -0.92
N PRO A 235 29.95 4.00 -0.34
CA PRO A 235 29.69 4.07 1.10
C PRO A 235 30.91 3.68 1.95
N ASN A 236 31.87 2.92 1.43
CA ASN A 236 33.11 2.60 2.16
C ASN A 236 34.14 3.74 2.08
N THR A 237 34.03 4.63 1.09
CA THR A 237 34.84 5.85 0.96
C THR A 237 33.92 7.06 0.75
N PRO A 238 33.17 7.47 1.80
CA PRO A 238 32.19 8.52 1.67
C PRO A 238 32.82 9.87 1.35
N LYS A 239 32.06 10.73 0.68
CA LYS A 239 32.43 12.12 0.39
C LYS A 239 32.34 12.95 1.66
N ALA A 240 33.49 13.37 2.19
CA ALA A 240 33.58 14.32 3.29
C ALA A 240 33.10 15.72 2.87
N LEU A 241 32.27 16.35 3.71
CA LEU A 241 31.68 17.69 3.54
C LEU A 241 31.73 18.45 4.88
N SER A 242 32.00 19.75 4.85
CA SER A 242 31.98 20.62 6.04
C SER A 242 30.70 21.43 6.10
N LEU A 243 29.99 21.39 7.24
CA LEU A 243 28.69 22.08 7.42
C LEU A 243 28.72 23.21 8.47
N GLN A 244 29.88 23.50 9.06
CA GLN A 244 30.00 24.31 10.29
C GLN A 244 29.87 25.82 10.10
N GLY A 245 29.76 26.32 8.87
CA GLY A 245 29.89 27.75 8.59
C GLY A 245 31.35 28.16 8.61
N ARG A 246 31.69 29.11 9.48
CA ARG A 246 33.00 29.77 9.46
C ARG A 246 34.08 28.85 10.03
N VAL A 247 35.07 28.51 9.21
CA VAL A 247 36.29 27.80 9.62
C VAL A 247 37.51 28.63 9.25
N PHE A 248 38.43 28.76 10.19
CA PHE A 248 39.69 29.48 10.01
C PHE A 248 40.86 28.50 10.01
N ASP A 249 41.80 28.67 9.09
CA ASP A 249 43.14 28.08 9.19
C ASP A 249 43.99 29.00 10.06
N SER A 250 44.49 28.49 11.19
CA SER A 250 45.41 29.17 12.10
C SER A 250 46.67 28.34 12.25
N GLY A 251 47.69 28.66 11.46
CA GLY A 251 48.99 27.98 11.50
C GLY A 251 48.92 26.48 11.17
N GLY A 252 47.98 26.09 10.30
CA GLY A 252 47.75 24.71 9.88
C GLY A 252 46.70 23.96 10.70
N ASN A 253 46.15 24.56 11.77
CA ASN A 253 45.03 24.01 12.53
C ASN A 253 43.71 24.65 12.11
N PHE A 254 42.64 23.87 12.03
CA PHE A 254 41.31 24.36 11.69
C PHE A 254 40.51 24.72 12.94
N LEU A 255 40.15 26.01 13.07
CA LEU A 255 39.39 26.57 14.20
C LEU A 255 37.96 26.92 13.77
N PRO A 256 36.92 26.47 14.50
CA PRO A 256 35.54 26.85 14.21
C PRO A 256 35.19 28.24 14.76
N ASN A 257 34.48 29.05 13.98
CA ASN A 257 33.83 30.33 14.34
C ASN A 257 34.71 31.48 14.83
N ALA A 258 35.96 31.25 15.22
CA ALA A 258 36.84 32.27 15.77
C ALA A 258 38.27 32.13 15.23
N CYS A 259 38.88 33.30 14.98
CA CYS A 259 40.30 33.44 14.70
C CYS A 259 41.07 33.58 16.01
N GLN A 260 42.19 32.87 16.17
CA GLN A 260 43.13 33.10 17.26
C GLN A 260 44.47 33.60 16.68
N GLY A 261 44.91 34.79 17.09
CA GLY A 261 46.19 35.38 16.66
C GLY A 261 46.13 36.22 15.37
N GLY A 262 47.30 36.66 14.90
CA GLY A 262 47.43 37.58 13.75
C GLY A 262 47.54 36.91 12.36
N ASN A 263 47.68 35.57 12.32
CA ASN A 263 47.78 34.78 11.09
C ASN A 263 46.65 33.76 11.08
N CYS A 264 45.46 34.16 10.63
CA CYS A 264 44.42 33.20 10.30
C CYS A 264 43.66 33.61 9.04
N ASP A 265 43.34 32.62 8.19
CA ASP A 265 42.60 32.82 6.95
C ASP A 265 41.22 32.16 7.07
N LEU A 266 40.17 32.87 6.63
CA LEU A 266 38.83 32.28 6.52
C LEU A 266 38.82 31.34 5.31
N VAL A 267 38.73 30.04 5.57
CA VAL A 267 38.84 28.99 4.54
C VAL A 267 37.51 28.31 4.20
N ALA A 268 36.50 28.48 5.07
CA ALA A 268 35.13 28.03 4.83
C ALA A 268 34.13 28.99 5.49
N ASN A 269 32.95 29.18 4.91
CA ASN A 269 31.83 29.94 5.47
C ASN A 269 30.42 29.36 5.18
N ASP A 270 30.32 28.23 4.48
CA ASP A 270 29.11 27.49 4.12
C ASP A 270 28.42 26.93 5.35
N VAL A 271 27.13 27.23 5.49
CA VAL A 271 26.29 26.58 6.51
C VAL A 271 25.48 25.47 5.87
N GLY A 272 25.61 24.25 6.38
CA GLY A 272 24.87 23.09 5.89
C GLY A 272 23.75 22.65 6.82
N LEU A 273 22.65 22.17 6.24
CA LEU A 273 21.60 21.42 6.92
C LEU A 273 21.51 20.01 6.34
N SER A 274 21.76 19.00 7.18
CA SER A 274 21.67 17.59 6.79
C SER A 274 20.24 17.05 6.83
N LEU A 275 19.92 16.19 5.87
CA LEU A 275 18.80 15.26 5.92
C LEU A 275 19.39 13.85 6.06
N THR A 276 19.15 13.17 7.19
CA THR A 276 19.64 11.81 7.41
C THR A 276 18.65 10.76 6.89
N GLY A 277 19.11 9.52 6.73
CA GLY A 277 18.25 8.40 6.35
C GLY A 277 17.12 8.19 7.36
N ASP A 278 17.41 8.27 8.66
CA ASP A 278 16.39 8.11 9.70
C ASP A 278 15.32 9.20 9.70
N MET A 279 15.70 10.45 9.39
CA MET A 279 14.72 11.53 9.23
C MET A 279 13.81 11.26 8.02
N LEU A 280 14.41 10.85 6.90
CA LEU A 280 13.68 10.56 5.67
C LEU A 280 12.73 9.36 5.83
N PHE A 281 13.25 8.22 6.29
CA PHE A 281 12.46 7.01 6.47
C PHE A 281 11.51 7.10 7.68
N GLY A 282 11.83 7.91 8.69
CA GLY A 282 10.89 8.25 9.76
C GLY A 282 9.67 9.02 9.25
N ALA A 283 9.81 9.83 8.20
CA ALA A 283 8.68 10.46 7.50
C ALA A 283 7.96 9.46 6.57
N ILE A 284 8.69 8.61 5.85
CA ILE A 284 8.10 7.59 4.97
C ILE A 284 7.26 6.58 5.76
N ARG A 285 7.77 6.07 6.89
CA ARG A 285 7.05 5.16 7.80
C ARG A 285 5.70 5.71 8.24
N LYS A 286 5.63 7.03 8.36
CA LYS A 286 4.41 7.73 8.72
C LYS A 286 3.38 7.66 7.56
N ASN A 287 3.80 7.68 6.31
CA ASN A 287 2.88 7.63 5.17
C ASN A 287 1.94 6.40 5.22
N ALA A 288 0.62 6.63 5.11
CA ALA A 288 -0.38 5.56 5.14
C ALA A 288 -0.23 4.58 3.97
N TYR A 289 0.15 5.08 2.80
CA TYR A 289 0.39 4.31 1.59
C TYR A 289 1.60 3.40 1.69
N PHE A 290 2.69 3.88 2.30
CA PHE A 290 3.83 3.04 2.64
C PHE A 290 3.46 1.91 3.61
N ARG A 291 2.72 2.24 4.68
CA ARG A 291 2.25 1.23 5.64
C ARG A 291 1.34 0.18 5.00
N ALA A 292 0.41 0.61 4.14
CA ALA A 292 -0.47 -0.28 3.40
C ALA A 292 0.31 -1.24 2.50
N ASP A 293 1.35 -0.76 1.81
CA ASP A 293 2.19 -1.62 0.97
C ASP A 293 2.98 -2.65 1.79
N ILE A 294 3.59 -2.25 2.92
CA ILE A 294 4.28 -3.18 3.83
C ILE A 294 3.29 -4.24 4.33
N ASN A 295 2.11 -3.85 4.82
CA ASN A 295 1.13 -4.82 5.30
C ASN A 295 0.64 -5.76 4.18
N SER A 296 0.45 -5.23 2.97
CA SER A 296 0.01 -5.98 1.79
C SER A 296 1.03 -7.05 1.38
N ILE A 297 2.33 -6.72 1.32
CA ILE A 297 3.36 -7.73 1.00
C ILE A 297 3.48 -8.78 2.10
N LEU A 298 3.36 -8.39 3.37
CA LEU A 298 3.36 -9.34 4.50
C LEU A 298 2.13 -10.25 4.47
N ASP A 299 0.95 -9.76 4.08
CA ASP A 299 -0.27 -10.56 3.92
C ASP A 299 -0.04 -11.60 2.82
N ARG A 300 0.44 -11.15 1.66
CA ARG A 300 0.73 -12.01 0.51
C ARG A 300 1.70 -13.14 0.86
N MET A 301 2.80 -12.81 1.53
CA MET A 301 3.78 -13.81 1.99
C MET A 301 3.16 -14.80 2.98
N THR A 302 2.39 -14.31 3.95
CA THR A 302 1.76 -15.16 4.97
C THR A 302 0.79 -16.16 4.33
N PHE A 303 -0.11 -15.70 3.45
CA PHE A 303 -1.06 -16.59 2.75
C PHE A 303 -0.36 -17.56 1.81
N CYS A 304 0.75 -17.15 1.19
CA CYS A 304 1.48 -18.04 0.33
C CYS A 304 2.23 -19.14 1.06
N LEU A 305 2.91 -18.79 2.14
CA LEU A 305 3.57 -19.78 2.99
C LEU A 305 2.55 -20.73 3.61
N ARG A 306 1.36 -20.23 3.95
CA ARG A 306 0.23 -21.05 4.40
C ARG A 306 -0.17 -22.10 3.35
N ASP A 307 -0.33 -21.71 2.09
CA ASP A 307 -0.64 -22.68 1.02
C ASP A 307 0.51 -23.67 0.81
N GLN A 308 1.76 -23.21 0.88
CA GLN A 308 2.91 -24.10 0.82
C GLN A 308 2.92 -25.11 1.96
N VAL A 309 2.58 -24.69 3.19
CA VAL A 309 2.40 -25.60 4.33
C VAL A 309 1.34 -26.66 4.00
N ALA A 310 0.17 -26.24 3.50
CA ALA A 310 -0.89 -27.16 3.11
C ALA A 310 -0.48 -28.11 1.97
N ALA A 311 0.42 -27.67 1.07
CA ALA A 311 0.92 -28.43 -0.08
C ALA A 311 2.18 -29.28 0.22
N GLY A 312 2.69 -29.31 1.45
CA GLY A 312 3.85 -30.14 1.83
C GLY A 312 4.99 -29.42 2.57
N GLY A 313 4.84 -28.13 2.87
CA GLY A 313 5.81 -27.32 3.61
C GLY A 313 6.62 -26.35 2.75
N PHE A 314 7.37 -25.47 3.44
CA PHE A 314 8.35 -24.57 2.83
C PHE A 314 9.71 -24.71 3.52
N ALA A 315 10.79 -24.36 2.81
CA ALA A 315 12.14 -24.33 3.37
C ALA A 315 12.60 -22.88 3.54
N PRO A 316 12.84 -22.39 4.77
CA PRO A 316 13.45 -21.08 4.99
C PRO A 316 14.81 -20.96 4.28
N ALA A 317 15.11 -19.78 3.73
CA ALA A 317 16.41 -19.51 3.13
C ALA A 317 17.50 -19.35 4.20
N ALA A 318 18.66 -19.98 4.00
CA ALA A 318 19.74 -20.00 4.99
C ALA A 318 20.30 -18.59 5.26
N ILE A 319 20.70 -18.35 6.51
CA ILE A 319 21.44 -17.15 6.93
C ILE A 319 22.89 -17.56 7.19
N GLY A 320 23.85 -16.87 6.57
CA GLY A 320 25.27 -17.22 6.69
C GLY A 320 25.74 -17.16 8.14
N GLY A 321 26.32 -18.25 8.66
CA GLY A 321 26.79 -18.32 10.05
C GLY A 321 25.71 -18.57 11.10
N PHE A 322 24.45 -18.74 10.70
CA PHE A 322 23.36 -19.13 11.59
C PHE A 322 22.96 -20.59 11.34
N THR A 323 22.90 -21.38 12.40
CA THR A 323 22.36 -22.75 12.37
C THR A 323 21.03 -22.77 13.12
N PRO A 324 19.92 -23.14 12.47
CA PRO A 324 18.62 -23.21 13.13
C PRO A 324 18.63 -24.16 14.35
N PRO A 325 17.92 -23.82 15.43
CA PRO A 325 17.74 -24.71 16.58
C PRO A 325 17.06 -26.03 16.22
N ILE A 326 17.33 -27.09 17.00
CA ILE A 326 16.87 -28.47 16.70
C ILE A 326 15.35 -28.64 16.62
N ASP A 327 14.58 -27.75 17.24
CA ASP A 327 13.11 -27.80 17.31
C ASP A 327 12.42 -27.17 16.10
N LYS A 328 13.15 -26.54 15.18
CA LYS A 328 12.57 -25.80 14.05
C LYS A 328 13.51 -25.68 12.84
N SER A 329 12.92 -25.35 11.70
CA SER A 329 13.65 -24.76 10.57
C SER A 329 13.41 -23.25 10.58
N ALA A 330 14.47 -22.45 10.46
CA ALA A 330 14.40 -20.99 10.56
C ALA A 330 15.38 -20.33 9.59
N GLY A 331 15.02 -19.16 9.05
CA GLY A 331 15.86 -18.46 8.08
C GLY A 331 15.21 -17.18 7.53
N ARG A 332 15.72 -16.69 6.42
CA ARG A 332 15.07 -15.64 5.63
C ARG A 332 13.86 -16.19 4.88
N ILE A 333 12.97 -15.29 4.46
CA ILE A 333 11.94 -15.62 3.48
C ILE A 333 12.59 -16.24 2.22
N PRO A 334 12.14 -17.43 1.75
CA PRO A 334 12.63 -18.00 0.49
C PRO A 334 12.05 -17.27 -0.72
N ASP A 335 12.73 -17.30 -1.87
CA ASP A 335 12.18 -16.75 -3.10
C ASP A 335 10.97 -17.56 -3.59
N ASN A 336 9.88 -16.89 -3.97
CA ASN A 336 8.70 -17.54 -4.52
C ASN A 336 7.87 -16.62 -5.42
N ALA A 337 7.42 -17.13 -6.58
CA ALA A 337 6.64 -16.39 -7.58
C ALA A 337 5.35 -15.75 -7.04
N CYS A 338 4.81 -16.29 -5.95
CA CYS A 338 3.58 -15.84 -5.30
C CYS A 338 3.71 -14.51 -4.54
N TYR A 339 4.94 -14.09 -4.21
CA TYR A 339 5.22 -12.82 -3.51
C TYR A 339 6.54 -12.17 -3.94
N ASP A 340 7.10 -12.54 -5.11
CA ASP A 340 8.33 -11.95 -5.62
C ASP A 340 8.14 -10.54 -6.20
N ALA A 341 9.17 -10.03 -6.88
CA ALA A 341 9.19 -8.71 -7.50
C ALA A 341 8.10 -8.47 -8.57
N THR A 342 7.47 -9.53 -9.08
CA THR A 342 6.37 -9.45 -10.06
C THR A 342 5.01 -9.20 -9.42
N GLN A 343 4.93 -9.30 -8.09
CA GLN A 343 3.68 -9.22 -7.35
C GLN A 343 3.46 -7.84 -6.74
N ASN A 344 2.19 -7.42 -6.69
CA ASN A 344 1.85 -6.19 -5.99
C ASN A 344 1.96 -6.36 -4.47
N PRO A 345 2.47 -5.33 -3.76
CA PRO A 345 2.91 -4.03 -4.28
C PRO A 345 4.30 -4.11 -4.93
N LEU A 346 4.39 -3.72 -6.22
CA LEU A 346 5.61 -3.88 -7.02
C LEU A 346 6.83 -3.18 -6.38
N GLY A 347 7.99 -3.80 -6.48
CA GLY A 347 9.27 -3.31 -5.94
C GLY A 347 9.47 -3.54 -4.43
N TYR A 348 8.45 -3.86 -3.64
CA TYR A 348 8.65 -4.05 -2.19
C TYR A 348 9.44 -5.30 -1.85
N TYR A 349 9.27 -6.39 -2.60
CA TYR A 349 9.97 -7.65 -2.33
C TYR A 349 11.49 -7.46 -2.29
N ASP A 350 12.10 -6.98 -3.37
CA ASP A 350 13.56 -6.84 -3.46
C ASP A 350 14.13 -5.79 -2.50
N HIS A 351 13.32 -4.80 -2.15
CA HIS A 351 13.72 -3.72 -1.26
C HIS A 351 13.59 -4.06 0.22
N TYR A 352 12.70 -4.99 0.61
CA TYR A 352 12.41 -5.29 2.02
C TYR A 352 12.59 -6.76 2.41
N LYS A 353 12.87 -7.69 1.50
CA LYS A 353 13.03 -9.13 1.85
C LYS A 353 14.11 -9.40 2.89
N GLU A 354 15.15 -8.57 2.96
CA GLU A 354 16.19 -8.64 4.01
C GLU A 354 15.67 -8.24 5.40
N MET A 355 14.43 -7.77 5.53
CA MET A 355 13.79 -7.51 6.82
C MET A 355 12.91 -8.69 7.25
N ILE A 356 12.79 -9.75 6.44
CA ILE A 356 11.77 -10.78 6.61
C ILE A 356 12.42 -12.10 6.99
N PHE A 357 11.95 -12.65 8.10
CA PHE A 357 12.39 -13.93 8.65
C PHE A 357 11.20 -14.86 8.75
N VAL A 358 11.45 -16.15 8.55
CA VAL A 358 10.42 -17.17 8.68
C VAL A 358 10.95 -18.36 9.45
N ALA A 359 10.09 -18.98 10.24
CA ALA A 359 10.39 -20.23 10.91
C ALA A 359 9.17 -21.16 10.90
N LYS A 360 9.42 -22.46 10.94
CA LYS A 360 8.39 -23.50 11.13
C LYS A 360 8.89 -24.54 12.14
N PRO A 361 8.02 -25.06 13.03
CA PRO A 361 8.38 -26.11 13.97
C PRO A 361 8.71 -27.41 13.21
N ASN A 362 9.61 -28.21 13.77
CA ASN A 362 9.85 -29.57 13.29
C ASN A 362 8.74 -30.53 13.78
N SER A 363 8.03 -30.17 14.85
CA SER A 363 6.87 -30.89 15.39
C SER A 363 5.96 -29.95 16.19
N GLY A 364 4.65 -30.17 16.16
CA GLY A 364 3.67 -29.34 16.87
C GLY A 364 3.45 -27.98 16.20
N ASN A 365 2.92 -27.01 16.97
CA ASN A 365 2.60 -25.66 16.48
C ASN A 365 3.40 -24.61 17.25
N PHE A 366 3.60 -23.45 16.62
CA PHE A 366 4.02 -22.24 17.30
C PHE A 366 2.83 -21.51 17.94
N THR A 367 3.14 -20.73 18.97
CA THR A 367 2.25 -19.69 19.49
C THR A 367 2.71 -18.33 18.97
N VAL A 368 1.92 -17.65 18.14
CA VAL A 368 2.25 -16.32 17.58
C VAL A 368 1.20 -15.30 18.02
N ASN A 369 1.59 -14.27 18.78
CA ASN A 369 0.68 -13.25 19.30
C ASN A 369 -0.58 -13.83 20.00
N ALA A 370 -0.41 -14.92 20.75
CA ALA A 370 -1.43 -15.73 21.43
C ALA A 370 -2.20 -16.75 20.57
N ASP A 371 -2.00 -16.80 19.25
CA ASP A 371 -2.53 -17.88 18.41
C ASP A 371 -1.63 -19.12 18.52
N ALA A 372 -2.12 -20.19 19.16
CA ALA A 372 -1.38 -21.42 19.40
C ALA A 372 -1.41 -22.43 18.23
N ASN A 373 -2.04 -22.08 17.10
CA ASN A 373 -2.27 -22.99 15.98
C ASN A 373 -1.45 -22.64 14.73
N CYS A 374 -0.29 -22.01 14.92
CA CYS A 374 0.55 -21.57 13.81
C CYS A 374 1.49 -22.68 13.33
N ALA A 375 1.37 -23.05 12.06
CA ALA A 375 2.33 -23.93 11.38
C ALA A 375 3.69 -23.27 11.12
N GLY A 376 3.77 -21.96 11.31
CA GLY A 376 5.00 -21.20 11.24
C GLY A 376 4.77 -19.76 11.66
N VAL A 377 5.84 -18.99 11.64
CA VAL A 377 5.82 -17.55 11.90
C VAL A 377 6.52 -16.81 10.77
N LEU A 378 5.94 -15.68 10.37
CA LEU A 378 6.61 -14.65 9.59
C LEU A 378 6.92 -13.48 10.52
N LEU A 379 8.18 -13.06 10.56
CA LEU A 379 8.65 -11.92 11.32
C LEU A 379 9.13 -10.84 10.35
N PHE A 380 8.69 -9.61 10.55
CA PHE A 380 9.20 -8.43 9.86
C PHE A 380 9.96 -7.57 10.85
N ALA A 381 11.28 -7.55 10.69
CA ALA A 381 12.20 -6.72 11.45
C ALA A 381 12.09 -5.27 11.01
N SER A 382 11.78 -4.40 11.94
CA SER A 382 11.48 -3.01 11.64
C SER A 382 12.76 -2.18 11.45
N GLN A 383 12.63 -0.86 11.50
CA GLN A 383 13.77 0.05 11.41
C GLN A 383 14.71 -0.20 12.59
N ARG A 384 16.02 -0.31 12.32
CA ARG A 384 17.02 -0.58 13.35
C ARG A 384 16.94 0.39 14.55
N SER A 385 17.28 -0.10 15.74
CA SER A 385 17.61 0.76 16.88
C SER A 385 19.05 1.29 16.77
N ASN A 386 19.42 2.25 17.63
CA ASN A 386 20.78 2.82 17.65
C ASN A 386 21.88 1.80 17.97
N ALA A 387 21.54 0.67 18.60
CA ALA A 387 22.49 -0.40 18.93
C ALA A 387 22.70 -1.39 17.77
N GLN A 388 21.80 -1.41 16.79
CA GLN A 388 21.83 -2.36 15.69
C GLN A 388 22.57 -1.77 14.48
N GLN A 389 23.39 -2.60 13.84
CA GLN A 389 24.17 -2.21 12.65
C GLN A 389 23.88 -3.17 11.49
N ARG A 390 23.64 -2.65 10.28
CA ARG A 390 23.30 -3.48 9.10
C ARG A 390 24.11 -3.07 7.87
N VAL A 391 25.39 -2.77 8.05
CA VAL A 391 26.27 -2.22 6.99
C VAL A 391 27.02 -3.34 6.25
N THR A 392 27.71 -4.21 6.98
CA THR A 392 28.54 -5.29 6.42
C THR A 392 27.76 -6.60 6.28
N ALA A 393 28.25 -7.53 5.47
CA ALA A 393 27.63 -8.85 5.33
C ALA A 393 27.53 -9.61 6.66
N VAL A 394 28.55 -9.51 7.53
CA VAL A 394 28.55 -10.15 8.86
C VAL A 394 27.45 -9.55 9.75
N GLN A 395 27.35 -8.22 9.76
CA GLN A 395 26.30 -7.50 10.49
C GLN A 395 24.89 -7.87 9.99
N ARG A 396 24.70 -7.97 8.67
CA ARG A 396 23.43 -8.35 8.04
C ARG A 396 23.03 -9.82 8.24
N ASN A 397 23.99 -10.66 8.64
CA ASN A 397 23.74 -12.04 9.06
C ASN A 397 23.55 -12.19 10.58
N THR A 398 23.76 -11.14 11.36
CA THR A 398 23.64 -11.17 12.82
C THR A 398 22.19 -10.91 13.23
N LEU A 399 21.50 -11.91 13.80
CA LEU A 399 20.07 -11.85 14.11
C LEU A 399 19.68 -10.70 15.06
N SER A 400 20.52 -10.39 16.05
CA SER A 400 20.27 -9.31 17.01
C SER A 400 20.31 -7.91 16.39
N ASN A 401 20.82 -7.79 15.16
CA ASN A 401 20.70 -6.55 14.40
C ASN A 401 19.31 -6.37 13.78
N TYR A 402 18.46 -7.40 13.79
CA TYR A 402 17.13 -7.37 13.18
C TYR A 402 16.01 -7.55 14.19
N LEU A 403 16.03 -8.67 14.91
CA LEU A 403 14.96 -9.08 15.81
C LEU A 403 15.27 -8.67 17.25
N GLU A 404 14.24 -8.48 18.06
CA GLU A 404 14.38 -8.17 19.48
C GLU A 404 13.45 -8.99 20.39
N GLY A 405 13.65 -8.85 21.70
CA GLY A 405 12.77 -9.43 22.71
C GLY A 405 12.55 -10.94 22.55
N SER A 406 11.29 -11.36 22.71
CA SER A 406 10.89 -12.77 22.57
C SER A 406 11.15 -13.32 21.18
N ASN A 407 11.05 -12.50 20.12
CA ASN A 407 11.29 -12.95 18.76
C ASN A 407 12.75 -13.37 18.57
N LEU A 408 13.71 -12.53 18.97
CA LEU A 408 15.13 -12.87 18.88
C LEU A 408 15.46 -14.13 19.68
N VAL A 409 14.99 -14.20 20.94
CA VAL A 409 15.27 -15.32 21.84
C VAL A 409 14.75 -16.64 21.26
N ASN A 410 13.50 -16.65 20.80
CA ASN A 410 12.86 -17.88 20.29
C ASN A 410 13.29 -18.21 18.86
N PHE A 411 13.73 -17.24 18.05
CA PHE A 411 14.23 -17.51 16.71
C PHE A 411 15.64 -18.11 16.75
N ALA A 412 16.53 -17.57 17.60
CA ALA A 412 17.92 -18.00 17.73
C ALA A 412 18.12 -19.21 18.66
N GLY A 413 17.22 -19.40 19.65
CA GLY A 413 17.27 -20.49 20.62
C GLY A 413 16.11 -21.47 20.48
N VAL A 414 16.07 -22.50 21.35
CA VAL A 414 14.91 -23.40 21.45
C VAL A 414 13.71 -22.62 21.98
N GLY A 415 12.53 -22.82 21.41
CA GLY A 415 11.32 -22.08 21.76
C GLY A 415 10.30 -21.99 20.63
N THR A 416 9.03 -21.94 21.00
CA THR A 416 7.89 -22.00 20.07
C THR A 416 6.94 -20.80 20.19
N ALA A 417 7.29 -19.80 21.00
CA ALA A 417 6.46 -18.62 21.24
C ALA A 417 7.07 -17.37 20.58
N PHE A 418 6.34 -16.76 19.66
CA PHE A 418 6.74 -15.55 18.94
C PHE A 418 5.74 -14.42 19.18
N GLY A 419 6.23 -13.20 19.12
CA GLY A 419 5.49 -12.00 19.48
C GLY A 419 5.13 -11.96 20.96
N SER A 420 4.05 -11.26 21.27
CA SER A 420 3.49 -11.13 22.62
C SER A 420 1.97 -11.16 22.56
N VAL A 421 1.28 -11.49 23.65
CA VAL A 421 -0.19 -11.40 23.69
C VAL A 421 -0.60 -9.96 23.37
N GLY A 422 -1.40 -9.75 22.32
CA GLY A 422 -1.76 -8.41 21.82
C GLY A 422 -0.61 -7.65 21.16
N GLY A 423 0.48 -8.34 20.80
CA GLY A 423 1.59 -7.77 20.03
C GLY A 423 1.18 -7.37 18.61
N PRO A 424 1.99 -6.54 17.94
CA PRO A 424 1.63 -5.99 16.65
C PRO A 424 1.66 -7.08 15.56
N VAL A 425 0.54 -7.21 14.87
CA VAL A 425 0.36 -8.08 13.68
C VAL A 425 0.43 -7.29 12.37
N VAL A 426 0.35 -5.96 12.45
CA VAL A 426 0.39 -5.02 11.34
C VAL A 426 1.40 -3.92 11.62
N PHE A 427 2.04 -3.44 10.57
CA PHE A 427 2.90 -2.27 10.59
C PHE A 427 2.02 -1.01 10.60
N ASP A 428 1.89 -0.38 11.77
CA ASP A 428 0.94 0.71 12.00
C ASP A 428 1.51 1.75 12.97
N ARG A 429 0.77 2.84 13.19
CA ARG A 429 1.02 3.86 14.21
C ARG A 429 0.11 3.71 15.42
N THR A 430 -0.96 2.92 15.31
CA THR A 430 -1.94 2.73 16.38
C THR A 430 -2.17 1.24 16.63
N PRO A 431 -1.90 0.73 17.84
CA PRO A 431 -1.26 1.44 18.95
C PRO A 431 0.17 1.90 18.60
N PRO A 432 0.75 2.89 19.33
CA PRO A 432 2.10 3.38 19.05
C PRO A 432 3.13 2.25 19.01
N GLN A 433 3.89 2.20 17.92
CA GLN A 433 4.97 1.23 17.72
C GLN A 433 6.33 1.92 17.87
N SER A 434 7.29 1.25 18.52
CA SER A 434 8.68 1.72 18.47
C SER A 434 9.26 1.51 17.06
N LEU A 435 10.38 2.17 16.75
CA LEU A 435 10.96 2.11 15.41
C LEU A 435 11.46 0.71 15.08
N GLU A 436 12.03 0.04 16.06
CA GLU A 436 12.56 -1.33 16.02
C GLU A 436 11.49 -2.40 16.08
N GLN A 437 10.28 -2.09 16.57
CA GLN A 437 9.28 -3.10 16.90
C GLN A 437 8.97 -4.08 15.75
N ASP A 438 9.35 -5.33 15.96
CA ASP A 438 9.07 -6.47 15.13
C ASP A 438 7.55 -6.69 14.96
N ILE A 439 7.16 -7.02 13.72
CA ILE A 439 5.81 -7.53 13.43
C ILE A 439 5.87 -9.05 13.34
N ALA A 440 5.01 -9.75 14.08
CA ALA A 440 4.91 -11.21 14.02
C ALA A 440 3.55 -11.64 13.46
N ARG A 441 3.56 -12.55 12.49
CA ARG A 441 2.35 -13.07 11.85
C ARG A 441 2.32 -14.59 11.88
N CYS A 442 1.17 -15.12 12.26
CA CYS A 442 0.90 -16.56 12.24
C CYS A 442 0.82 -17.04 10.80
N ILE A 443 1.59 -18.08 10.45
CA ILE A 443 1.35 -18.86 9.23
C ILE A 443 0.43 -20.01 9.65
N ALA A 444 -0.82 -19.97 9.23
CA ALA A 444 -1.83 -20.96 9.62
C ALA A 444 -1.55 -22.35 9.02
N THR A 445 -2.12 -23.40 9.63
CA THR A 445 -1.98 -24.81 9.21
C THR A 445 -2.84 -25.21 8.01
N GLY A 446 -3.99 -24.56 7.80
CA GLY A 446 -4.91 -24.89 6.71
C GLY A 446 -4.60 -24.17 5.40
N ALA A 447 -5.17 -24.61 4.27
CA ALA A 447 -5.12 -23.90 2.98
C ALA A 447 -5.85 -22.55 3.01
N THR A 448 -5.55 -21.64 2.08
CA THR A 448 -6.19 -20.31 1.98
C THR A 448 -7.70 -20.37 1.86
N PHE A 449 -8.24 -21.35 1.13
CA PHE A 449 -9.68 -21.59 1.03
C PHE A 449 -10.08 -22.89 1.73
N SER A 450 -11.19 -22.81 2.46
CA SER A 450 -11.93 -23.96 3.00
C SER A 450 -13.12 -24.24 2.09
N THR A 451 -13.24 -25.47 1.58
CA THR A 451 -14.34 -25.88 0.70
C THR A 451 -15.56 -26.34 1.49
N VAL A 452 -16.74 -26.08 0.94
CA VAL A 452 -18.03 -26.57 1.41
C VAL A 452 -18.59 -27.47 0.33
N GLU A 453 -18.57 -28.75 0.64
CA GLU A 453 -18.91 -29.85 -0.26
C GLU A 453 -20.36 -30.29 -0.05
N SER A 454 -20.96 -30.87 -1.09
CA SER A 454 -22.31 -31.44 -1.05
C SER A 454 -22.26 -32.88 -0.52
N PRO A 455 -22.77 -33.18 0.69
CA PRO A 455 -22.75 -34.54 1.23
C PRO A 455 -23.50 -35.53 0.34
N THR A 456 -24.57 -35.05 -0.31
CA THR A 456 -25.40 -35.84 -1.23
C THR A 456 -24.63 -36.23 -2.49
N LEU A 457 -23.85 -35.33 -3.11
CA LEU A 457 -23.02 -35.70 -4.27
C LEU A 457 -21.93 -36.72 -3.92
N THR A 458 -21.32 -36.60 -2.74
CA THR A 458 -20.38 -37.62 -2.25
C THR A 458 -21.08 -38.98 -2.12
N ALA A 459 -22.28 -39.01 -1.53
CA ALA A 459 -23.05 -40.24 -1.35
C ALA A 459 -23.50 -40.86 -2.69
N GLU A 460 -23.76 -40.03 -3.70
CA GLU A 460 -24.10 -40.47 -5.06
C GLU A 460 -22.88 -40.91 -5.89
N GLY A 461 -21.65 -40.69 -5.40
CA GLY A 461 -20.42 -41.12 -6.06
C GLY A 461 -19.92 -40.20 -7.18
N PHE A 462 -20.48 -38.98 -7.32
CA PHE A 462 -20.06 -38.00 -8.33
C PHE A 462 -18.82 -37.18 -7.92
N GLY A 463 -18.41 -37.27 -6.65
CA GLY A 463 -17.37 -36.38 -6.10
C GLY A 463 -17.94 -35.00 -5.80
N GLN A 464 -17.18 -33.94 -6.06
CA GLN A 464 -17.51 -32.58 -5.63
C GLN A 464 -17.37 -31.52 -6.72
N LEU A 465 -18.13 -30.43 -6.55
CA LEU A 465 -18.12 -29.26 -7.44
C LEU A 465 -17.20 -28.14 -6.97
N VAL A 466 -16.43 -28.36 -5.91
CA VAL A 466 -15.50 -27.36 -5.42
C VAL A 466 -14.20 -28.04 -5.02
N ALA A 467 -13.08 -27.44 -5.44
CA ALA A 467 -11.76 -27.90 -5.06
C ALA A 467 -10.82 -26.71 -4.95
N TYR A 468 -9.92 -26.73 -3.97
CA TYR A 468 -8.83 -25.77 -3.89
C TYR A 468 -7.52 -26.53 -3.87
N ASP A 469 -6.65 -26.26 -4.84
CA ASP A 469 -5.30 -26.79 -4.87
C ASP A 469 -4.34 -25.76 -4.27
N PRO A 470 -3.79 -25.98 -3.06
CA PRO A 470 -2.86 -25.05 -2.43
C PRO A 470 -1.49 -25.00 -3.14
N GLY A 471 -1.11 -26.03 -3.90
CA GLY A 471 0.17 -26.05 -4.63
C GLY A 471 0.16 -25.11 -5.83
N THR A 472 -0.96 -25.04 -6.55
CA THR A 472 -1.16 -24.13 -7.69
C THR A 472 -1.90 -22.84 -7.32
N ARG A 473 -2.53 -22.81 -6.12
CA ARG A 473 -3.40 -21.75 -5.62
C ARG A 473 -4.61 -21.47 -6.52
N ILE A 474 -5.14 -22.51 -7.15
CA ILE A 474 -6.30 -22.44 -8.03
C ILE A 474 -7.52 -22.93 -7.25
N LEU A 475 -8.57 -22.11 -7.21
CA LEU A 475 -9.89 -22.52 -6.76
C LEU A 475 -10.72 -22.90 -7.99
N THR A 476 -11.25 -24.13 -7.99
CA THR A 476 -12.10 -24.66 -9.04
C THR A 476 -13.54 -24.72 -8.54
N LEU A 477 -14.48 -24.18 -9.31
CA LEU A 477 -15.92 -24.30 -9.11
C LEU A 477 -16.55 -25.01 -10.31
N GLY A 478 -17.33 -26.04 -10.06
CA GLY A 478 -17.88 -26.93 -11.06
C GLY A 478 -16.89 -27.97 -11.60
N ARG A 479 -17.41 -28.94 -12.34
CA ARG A 479 -16.71 -30.10 -12.88
C ARG A 479 -17.43 -30.67 -14.11
N GLU A 480 -16.67 -31.28 -15.01
CA GLU A 480 -17.20 -32.12 -16.10
C GLU A 480 -17.92 -33.37 -15.57
N ASP A 481 -18.97 -33.80 -16.26
CA ASP A 481 -19.77 -35.01 -15.99
C ASP A 481 -20.53 -35.02 -14.65
N VAL A 482 -20.66 -33.87 -13.97
CA VAL A 482 -21.42 -33.73 -12.73
C VAL A 482 -22.62 -32.81 -12.95
N THR A 483 -23.65 -33.36 -13.59
CA THR A 483 -24.87 -32.65 -13.98
C THR A 483 -26.11 -33.48 -13.69
N THR A 484 -27.29 -32.86 -13.74
CA THR A 484 -28.56 -33.60 -13.71
C THR A 484 -28.69 -34.56 -14.89
N GLY A 485 -28.07 -34.24 -16.03
CA GLY A 485 -28.06 -35.12 -17.21
C GLY A 485 -27.23 -36.38 -17.00
N ALA A 486 -26.20 -36.31 -16.16
CA ALA A 486 -25.39 -37.45 -15.73
C ALA A 486 -26.04 -38.28 -14.59
N GLY A 487 -27.20 -37.83 -14.08
CA GLY A 487 -27.96 -38.53 -13.04
C GLY A 487 -27.75 -38.00 -11.62
N ALA A 488 -27.00 -36.92 -11.43
CA ALA A 488 -26.84 -36.28 -10.12
C ALA A 488 -28.12 -35.54 -9.68
N SER A 489 -28.39 -35.52 -8.36
CA SER A 489 -29.53 -34.79 -7.82
C SER A 489 -29.40 -33.27 -7.99
N ALA A 490 -30.43 -32.64 -8.57
CA ALA A 490 -30.41 -31.21 -8.90
C ALA A 490 -30.11 -30.32 -7.68
N GLY A 491 -30.72 -30.61 -6.51
CA GLY A 491 -30.49 -29.86 -5.27
C GLY A 491 -29.11 -30.08 -4.64
N ALA A 492 -28.36 -31.09 -5.09
CA ALA A 492 -27.04 -31.41 -4.57
C ALA A 492 -25.90 -30.71 -5.36
N LEU A 493 -26.19 -30.11 -6.52
CA LEU A 493 -25.23 -29.50 -7.43
C LEU A 493 -24.78 -28.10 -6.99
N PHE A 494 -24.23 -27.98 -5.79
CA PHE A 494 -23.64 -26.76 -5.25
C PHE A 494 -22.19 -27.00 -4.80
N GLY A 495 -21.43 -25.91 -4.71
CA GLY A 495 -20.10 -25.91 -4.11
C GLY A 495 -19.70 -24.50 -3.71
N CYS A 496 -19.18 -24.34 -2.50
CA CYS A 496 -18.72 -23.04 -2.01
C CYS A 496 -17.30 -23.14 -1.46
N ALA A 497 -16.58 -22.03 -1.44
CA ALA A 497 -15.26 -21.94 -0.83
C ALA A 497 -15.12 -20.61 -0.08
N TRP A 498 -14.66 -20.68 1.17
CA TRP A 498 -14.49 -19.51 2.02
C TRP A 498 -13.02 -19.25 2.29
N PHE A 499 -12.61 -18.00 2.14
CA PHE A 499 -11.31 -17.54 2.57
C PHE A 499 -11.15 -17.85 4.06
N ALA A 500 -10.09 -18.54 4.47
CA ALA A 500 -10.09 -19.14 5.78
C ALA A 500 -9.89 -18.15 6.95
N GLU A 501 -9.69 -16.86 6.65
CA GLU A 501 -9.67 -15.79 7.65
C GLU A 501 -10.84 -14.83 7.48
N SER A 502 -11.34 -14.31 8.60
CA SER A 502 -12.28 -13.18 8.63
C SER A 502 -11.63 -11.99 9.31
N ARG A 503 -11.91 -10.79 8.78
CA ARG A 503 -11.35 -9.52 9.25
C ARG A 503 -12.47 -8.52 9.55
N ARG A 504 -12.17 -7.52 10.38
CA ARG A 504 -13.08 -6.39 10.56
C ARG A 504 -13.20 -5.63 9.24
N LEU A 505 -14.37 -5.03 9.00
CA LEU A 505 -14.59 -4.23 7.81
C LEU A 505 -13.84 -2.90 7.86
N ASP A 506 -13.79 -2.27 9.04
CA ASP A 506 -13.10 -0.98 9.29
C ASP A 506 -13.36 0.05 8.15
N ASP A 507 -12.32 0.56 7.48
CA ASP A 507 -12.44 1.51 6.36
C ASP A 507 -12.69 0.85 4.99
N GLY A 508 -12.95 -0.46 4.98
CA GLY A 508 -13.29 -1.26 3.80
C GLY A 508 -12.18 -2.18 3.33
N PHE A 509 -12.31 -2.67 2.10
CA PHE A 509 -11.32 -3.56 1.50
C PHE A 509 -11.27 -3.42 -0.02
N ARG A 510 -10.17 -3.93 -0.59
CA ARG A 510 -9.94 -3.97 -2.03
C ARG A 510 -9.45 -5.37 -2.41
N THR A 511 -10.26 -6.08 -3.18
CA THR A 511 -9.99 -7.46 -3.59
C THR A 511 -9.71 -7.53 -5.08
N TYR A 512 -8.77 -8.38 -5.46
CA TYR A 512 -8.45 -8.73 -6.83
C TYR A 512 -8.48 -10.24 -6.99
N PHE A 513 -8.97 -10.71 -8.13
CA PHE A 513 -8.81 -12.08 -8.60
C PHE A 513 -8.94 -12.11 -10.12
N ARG A 514 -8.54 -13.23 -10.72
CA ARG A 514 -8.85 -13.54 -12.11
C ARG A 514 -9.73 -14.77 -12.15
N PHE A 515 -10.55 -14.88 -13.18
CA PHE A 515 -11.28 -16.12 -13.42
C PHE A 515 -11.36 -16.45 -14.90
N GLN A 516 -11.57 -17.72 -15.18
CA GLN A 516 -11.82 -18.24 -16.53
C GLN A 516 -12.84 -19.38 -16.46
N PHE A 517 -13.85 -19.35 -17.32
CA PHE A 517 -14.72 -20.50 -17.57
C PHE A 517 -14.02 -21.44 -18.53
N LYS A 518 -13.81 -22.68 -18.11
CA LYS A 518 -13.09 -23.69 -18.88
C LYS A 518 -14.01 -24.40 -19.84
N ASN A 519 -13.51 -24.74 -21.03
CA ASN A 519 -14.26 -25.56 -21.98
C ASN A 519 -14.16 -27.03 -21.56
N VAL A 520 -15.22 -27.51 -20.92
CA VAL A 520 -15.38 -28.89 -20.44
C VAL A 520 -16.66 -29.46 -21.04
N GLY A 521 -16.68 -30.72 -21.44
CA GLY A 521 -17.84 -31.29 -22.13
C GLY A 521 -18.20 -30.58 -23.46
N GLY A 522 -17.27 -29.82 -24.06
CA GLY A 522 -17.45 -29.09 -25.32
C GLY A 522 -18.14 -27.72 -25.20
N THR A 523 -18.36 -27.20 -23.99
CA THR A 523 -18.91 -25.86 -23.74
C THR A 523 -18.25 -25.23 -22.50
N VAL A 524 -18.38 -23.90 -22.33
CA VAL A 524 -17.92 -23.17 -21.12
C VAL A 524 -19.00 -23.06 -20.04
N GLY A 525 -20.10 -23.80 -20.19
CA GLY A 525 -21.23 -23.81 -19.27
C GLY A 525 -22.25 -22.70 -19.47
N ALA A 526 -23.26 -22.69 -18.58
CA ALA A 526 -24.34 -21.72 -18.58
C ALA A 526 -24.80 -21.29 -17.18
N ASN A 527 -24.09 -21.63 -16.10
CA ASN A 527 -24.52 -21.26 -14.75
C ASN A 527 -23.87 -19.96 -14.29
N GLY A 528 -22.57 -19.98 -14.01
CA GLY A 528 -21.87 -18.87 -13.36
C GLY A 528 -21.40 -19.17 -11.93
N PHE A 529 -21.03 -18.12 -11.22
CA PHE A 529 -20.58 -18.14 -9.82
C PHE A 529 -20.73 -16.75 -9.18
N VAL A 530 -20.57 -16.65 -7.85
CA VAL A 530 -20.66 -15.38 -7.11
C VAL A 530 -19.44 -15.20 -6.20
N PHE A 531 -18.76 -14.06 -6.30
CA PHE A 531 -17.83 -13.61 -5.25
C PHE A 531 -18.64 -13.03 -4.09
N THR A 532 -18.46 -13.58 -2.89
CA THR A 532 -19.34 -13.31 -1.74
C THR A 532 -18.61 -12.65 -0.59
N VAL A 533 -19.25 -11.64 -0.01
CA VAL A 533 -18.89 -10.97 1.24
C VAL A 533 -20.02 -11.25 2.23
N ALA A 534 -19.77 -12.11 3.22
CA ALA A 534 -20.76 -12.47 4.23
C ALA A 534 -20.39 -11.93 5.61
N ASP A 535 -21.39 -11.67 6.45
CA ASP A 535 -21.17 -11.35 7.85
C ASP A 535 -20.60 -12.57 8.59
N ALA A 536 -19.33 -12.48 8.99
CA ALA A 536 -18.60 -13.57 9.64
C ALA A 536 -19.13 -13.91 11.04
N LEU A 537 -19.95 -13.04 11.64
CA LEU A 537 -20.57 -13.30 12.95
C LEU A 537 -21.85 -14.12 12.83
N LYS A 538 -22.46 -14.17 11.63
CA LYS A 538 -23.63 -15.00 11.33
C LYS A 538 -23.34 -16.20 10.44
N ASN A 539 -22.18 -16.19 9.78
CA ASN A 539 -21.79 -17.21 8.81
C ASN A 539 -20.45 -17.82 9.22
N ASN A 540 -20.39 -19.15 9.29
CA ASN A 540 -19.14 -19.88 9.48
C ASN A 540 -18.58 -20.36 8.13
N LEU A 541 -17.47 -21.10 8.14
CA LEU A 541 -16.84 -21.61 6.91
C LEU A 541 -17.58 -22.82 6.28
N LEU A 542 -18.76 -23.19 6.78
CA LEU A 542 -19.55 -24.35 6.31
C LEU A 542 -20.82 -23.93 5.56
N VAL A 543 -21.08 -22.62 5.39
CA VAL A 543 -22.30 -22.15 4.74
C VAL A 543 -22.21 -22.28 3.22
N CYS A 544 -23.32 -22.67 2.58
CA CYS A 544 -23.49 -22.63 1.12
C CYS A 544 -24.97 -22.52 0.79
N GLY A 545 -25.33 -21.76 -0.24
CA GLY A 545 -26.70 -21.60 -0.70
C GLY A 545 -27.19 -22.77 -1.56
N ALA A 546 -28.37 -22.58 -2.14
CA ALA A 546 -29.02 -23.53 -3.03
C ALA A 546 -28.27 -23.73 -4.37
N ALA A 547 -28.50 -24.90 -4.98
CA ALA A 547 -27.99 -25.25 -6.30
C ALA A 547 -28.79 -24.55 -7.44
N GLY A 548 -28.44 -24.83 -8.70
CA GLY A 548 -29.15 -24.29 -9.85
C GLY A 548 -28.95 -22.78 -10.01
N SER A 549 -30.01 -22.03 -10.30
CA SER A 549 -29.95 -20.59 -10.54
C SER A 549 -29.62 -19.74 -9.30
N HIS A 550 -29.49 -20.35 -8.13
CA HIS A 550 -29.08 -19.69 -6.89
C HIS A 550 -27.56 -19.56 -6.73
N LEU A 551 -26.77 -20.19 -7.63
CA LEU A 551 -25.31 -20.12 -7.69
C LEU A 551 -24.59 -20.35 -6.34
N GLY A 552 -25.20 -21.13 -5.43
CA GLY A 552 -24.69 -21.34 -4.08
C GLY A 552 -24.68 -20.08 -3.20
N TYR A 553 -25.26 -18.96 -3.65
CA TYR A 553 -25.25 -17.67 -2.94
C TYR A 553 -26.54 -17.43 -2.13
N SER A 554 -27.70 -17.70 -2.74
CA SER A 554 -29.03 -17.57 -2.14
C SER A 554 -29.69 -18.94 -1.92
N GLY A 555 -30.81 -18.98 -1.22
CA GLY A 555 -31.58 -20.19 -0.97
C GLY A 555 -30.96 -21.13 0.08
N ASP A 556 -31.75 -22.13 0.43
CA ASP A 556 -31.35 -23.25 1.31
C ASP A 556 -31.24 -24.53 0.47
N ASN A 557 -30.10 -25.21 0.55
CA ASN A 557 -29.88 -26.49 -0.14
C ASN A 557 -30.32 -27.72 0.68
N GLY A 558 -30.77 -27.52 1.92
CA GLY A 558 -31.24 -28.58 2.82
C GLY A 558 -30.16 -29.51 3.36
N SER A 559 -28.88 -29.30 3.02
CA SER A 559 -27.74 -30.17 3.36
C SER A 559 -26.65 -29.48 4.16
N THR A 560 -26.39 -28.19 3.88
CA THR A 560 -25.45 -27.33 4.61
C THR A 560 -26.18 -26.08 5.10
N PRO A 561 -25.69 -25.38 6.14
CA PRO A 561 -26.25 -24.10 6.53
C PRO A 561 -26.29 -23.11 5.36
N LYS A 562 -27.40 -22.39 5.17
CA LYS A 562 -27.50 -21.31 4.18
C LYS A 562 -26.62 -20.11 4.54
N ILE A 563 -26.33 -19.26 3.57
CA ILE A 563 -25.62 -17.99 3.79
C ILE A 563 -26.61 -16.95 4.32
N ALA A 564 -26.52 -16.64 5.61
CA ALA A 564 -27.34 -15.66 6.30
C ALA A 564 -26.92 -14.21 5.98
N PHE A 565 -27.90 -13.30 6.00
CA PHE A 565 -27.67 -11.86 5.86
C PHE A 565 -27.06 -11.25 7.13
N PRO A 566 -26.36 -10.10 7.04
CA PRO A 566 -26.09 -9.33 5.83
C PRO A 566 -25.00 -9.96 4.95
N LYS A 567 -25.15 -9.79 3.62
CA LYS A 567 -24.20 -10.29 2.61
C LYS A 567 -24.23 -9.44 1.33
N ILE A 568 -23.11 -9.40 0.60
CA ILE A 568 -22.98 -8.78 -0.72
C ILE A 568 -22.40 -9.84 -1.66
N GLY A 569 -22.95 -9.96 -2.86
CA GLY A 569 -22.46 -10.83 -3.90
C GLY A 569 -22.09 -10.03 -5.15
N ILE A 570 -21.06 -10.47 -5.87
CA ILE A 570 -20.77 -10.05 -7.23
C ILE A 570 -20.93 -11.28 -8.11
N GLU A 571 -22.03 -11.36 -8.83
CA GLU A 571 -22.34 -12.51 -9.68
C GLU A 571 -21.76 -12.36 -11.09
N PHE A 572 -21.43 -13.50 -11.68
CA PHE A 572 -21.00 -13.66 -13.06
C PHE A 572 -21.87 -14.76 -13.69
N ASP A 573 -23.07 -14.38 -14.12
CA ASP A 573 -24.10 -15.30 -14.61
C ASP A 573 -24.00 -15.50 -16.13
N GLN A 574 -23.91 -16.75 -16.55
CA GLN A 574 -23.77 -17.13 -17.95
C GLN A 574 -25.10 -17.40 -18.65
N SER A 575 -26.23 -17.43 -17.96
CA SER A 575 -27.54 -17.67 -18.56
C SER A 575 -28.56 -16.59 -18.28
N ARG A 576 -29.61 -16.61 -19.11
CA ARG A 576 -30.88 -15.98 -18.77
C ARG A 576 -31.86 -17.08 -18.46
N ASN A 577 -32.37 -17.11 -17.25
CA ASN A 577 -33.46 -17.97 -16.85
C ASN A 577 -34.73 -17.11 -16.73
N ALA A 578 -35.79 -17.45 -17.46
CA ALA A 578 -37.09 -16.77 -17.38
C ALA A 578 -38.06 -17.54 -16.47
N GLY A 579 -39.01 -16.83 -15.86
CA GLY A 579 -40.16 -17.41 -15.17
C GLY A 579 -39.96 -17.73 -13.69
N PHE A 580 -39.37 -16.83 -12.91
CA PHE A 580 -39.28 -17.01 -11.46
C PHE A 580 -40.64 -17.10 -10.81
N SER A 581 -40.82 -18.14 -10.00
CA SER A 581 -41.96 -18.30 -9.11
C SER A 581 -41.47 -18.96 -7.82
N GLU A 582 -41.63 -18.26 -6.70
CA GLU A 582 -41.36 -18.83 -5.37
C GLU A 582 -42.31 -19.98 -5.00
N ASN A 583 -43.41 -20.14 -5.73
CA ASN A 583 -44.37 -21.24 -5.56
C ASN A 583 -44.01 -22.49 -6.39
N ALA A 584 -43.03 -22.38 -7.30
CA ALA A 584 -42.50 -23.49 -8.07
C ALA A 584 -41.20 -23.98 -7.43
N ASP A 585 -40.73 -25.18 -7.79
CA ASP A 585 -39.46 -25.71 -7.28
C ASP A 585 -38.33 -24.69 -7.54
N PRO A 586 -37.73 -24.09 -6.50
CA PRO A 586 -36.73 -23.03 -6.64
C PRO A 586 -35.43 -23.57 -7.27
N THR A 587 -35.19 -24.88 -7.21
CA THR A 587 -34.05 -25.50 -7.91
C THR A 587 -34.26 -25.60 -9.43
N LEU A 588 -35.50 -25.43 -9.91
CA LEU A 588 -35.87 -25.64 -11.30
C LEU A 588 -36.35 -24.37 -12.04
N SER A 589 -36.82 -23.37 -11.31
CA SER A 589 -37.46 -22.17 -11.85
C SER A 589 -36.44 -21.06 -12.13
N GLY A 590 -36.58 -20.38 -13.28
CA GLY A 590 -35.65 -19.33 -13.70
C GLY A 590 -35.77 -18.06 -12.88
N ARG A 591 -34.86 -17.10 -13.01
CA ARG A 591 -34.75 -15.95 -12.10
C ARG A 591 -35.21 -14.61 -12.67
N ASN A 592 -35.71 -14.58 -13.91
CA ASN A 592 -36.08 -13.37 -14.66
C ASN A 592 -34.89 -12.44 -14.91
N ASP A 593 -33.76 -12.99 -15.37
CA ASP A 593 -32.56 -12.18 -15.59
C ASP A 593 -32.79 -11.09 -16.68
N PRO A 594 -32.30 -9.87 -16.44
CA PRO A 594 -32.67 -8.71 -17.25
C PRO A 594 -31.94 -8.64 -18.60
N CYS A 595 -30.89 -9.44 -18.83
CA CYS A 595 -30.08 -9.41 -20.06
C CYS A 595 -30.47 -10.52 -21.06
N GLY A 596 -31.09 -10.14 -22.19
CA GLY A 596 -31.43 -11.06 -23.29
C GLY A 596 -32.58 -10.55 -24.17
N ALA A 597 -32.92 -11.26 -25.26
CA ALA A 597 -33.66 -10.76 -26.43
C ALA A 597 -35.14 -10.36 -26.27
N LEU A 598 -35.58 -9.95 -25.07
CA LEU A 598 -36.72 -9.06 -24.89
C LEU A 598 -36.44 -8.11 -23.71
N GLY A 599 -35.77 -6.98 -24.02
CA GLY A 599 -35.86 -5.77 -23.20
C GLY A 599 -34.56 -5.17 -22.64
N GLY A 600 -33.55 -4.89 -23.48
CA GLY A 600 -32.55 -3.83 -23.18
C GLY A 600 -31.06 -4.21 -23.27
N GLY A 601 -30.71 -5.49 -23.35
CA GLY A 601 -29.31 -5.93 -23.45
C GLY A 601 -28.70 -5.87 -24.86
N THR A 602 -27.36 -5.84 -24.96
CA THR A 602 -26.61 -5.95 -26.22
C THR A 602 -27.06 -7.18 -27.01
N ALA A 603 -27.37 -7.01 -28.31
CA ALA A 603 -27.85 -8.10 -29.16
C ALA A 603 -26.85 -9.27 -29.20
N GLY A 604 -27.27 -10.46 -28.74
CA GLY A 604 -26.60 -11.73 -29.04
C GLY A 604 -26.26 -12.67 -27.87
N PHE A 605 -26.26 -12.22 -26.60
CA PHE A 605 -25.79 -13.07 -25.49
C PHE A 605 -26.66 -12.94 -24.22
N PRO A 606 -27.19 -14.04 -23.65
CA PRO A 606 -27.92 -14.04 -22.39
C PRO A 606 -26.99 -14.24 -21.18
N SER A 607 -26.10 -13.29 -20.89
CA SER A 607 -25.19 -13.33 -19.73
C SER A 607 -24.92 -11.93 -19.18
N HIS A 608 -24.61 -11.83 -17.88
CA HIS A 608 -24.41 -10.55 -17.19
C HIS A 608 -23.52 -10.68 -15.95
N SER A 609 -23.14 -9.52 -15.41
CA SER A 609 -22.58 -9.42 -14.07
C SER A 609 -23.41 -8.43 -13.26
N ALA A 610 -23.62 -8.71 -11.98
CA ALA A 610 -24.39 -7.84 -11.10
C ALA A 610 -23.86 -7.83 -9.68
N ILE A 611 -24.17 -6.76 -8.97
CA ILE A 611 -24.11 -6.71 -7.50
C ILE A 611 -25.41 -7.33 -7.00
N THR A 612 -25.32 -8.21 -6.00
CA THR A 612 -26.45 -8.94 -5.43
C THR A 612 -26.42 -8.78 -3.91
N TYR A 613 -27.58 -8.81 -3.25
CA TYR A 613 -27.64 -8.83 -1.78
C TYR A 613 -28.61 -9.94 -1.32
N TRP A 614 -29.30 -9.80 -0.19
CA TRP A 614 -30.28 -10.79 0.30
C TRP A 614 -31.72 -10.35 0.13
N SER A 615 -31.96 -9.13 -0.39
CA SER A 615 -33.30 -8.54 -0.53
C SER A 615 -34.06 -8.59 0.80
N HIS A 616 -35.18 -9.30 0.89
CA HIS A 616 -36.06 -9.37 2.05
C HIS A 616 -35.54 -10.28 3.17
N GLU A 617 -35.61 -9.80 4.42
CA GLU A 617 -35.28 -10.59 5.62
C GLU A 617 -36.44 -11.47 6.09
N ALA A 618 -37.66 -11.21 5.61
CA ALA A 618 -38.90 -11.87 6.01
C ALA A 618 -39.92 -11.87 4.86
N VAL A 619 -40.96 -12.68 4.99
CA VAL A 619 -42.12 -12.70 4.08
C VAL A 619 -42.68 -11.29 3.89
N ASN A 620 -42.90 -10.89 2.63
CA ASN A 620 -43.42 -9.58 2.26
C ASN A 620 -44.62 -9.72 1.32
N ALA A 621 -45.80 -9.32 1.78
CA ALA A 621 -47.02 -9.44 0.99
C ALA A 621 -47.11 -8.43 -0.17
N VAL A 622 -46.40 -7.30 -0.09
CA VAL A 622 -46.42 -6.25 -1.12
C VAL A 622 -45.64 -6.70 -2.36
N ASP A 623 -44.48 -7.29 -2.13
CA ASP A 623 -43.64 -7.85 -3.20
C ASP A 623 -43.91 -9.34 -3.44
N THR A 624 -44.94 -9.90 -2.79
CA THR A 624 -45.35 -11.31 -2.88
C THR A 624 -44.23 -12.32 -2.51
N VAL A 625 -43.27 -11.89 -1.69
CA VAL A 625 -42.19 -12.72 -1.17
C VAL A 625 -42.73 -13.62 -0.07
N THR A 626 -42.78 -14.91 -0.35
CA THR A 626 -43.15 -16.04 0.52
C THR A 626 -41.95 -16.83 1.02
N LEU A 627 -40.84 -16.81 0.28
CA LEU A 627 -39.60 -17.55 0.59
C LEU A 627 -38.39 -16.60 0.57
N PRO A 628 -38.24 -15.71 1.57
CA PRO A 628 -37.21 -14.66 1.59
C PRO A 628 -35.78 -15.19 1.48
N ASP A 629 -35.53 -16.42 1.94
CA ASP A 629 -34.20 -17.04 1.86
C ASP A 629 -33.71 -17.28 0.42
N PHE A 630 -34.65 -17.43 -0.52
CA PHE A 630 -34.37 -17.69 -1.93
C PHE A 630 -34.29 -16.41 -2.77
N ASP A 631 -34.49 -15.25 -2.15
CA ASP A 631 -34.36 -13.94 -2.78
C ASP A 631 -32.91 -13.42 -2.68
N ASP A 632 -32.43 -12.77 -3.73
CA ASP A 632 -31.10 -12.17 -3.75
C ASP A 632 -31.01 -10.81 -4.46
N ASN A 633 -32.18 -10.19 -4.70
CA ASN A 633 -32.44 -8.87 -5.28
C ASN A 633 -31.95 -8.56 -6.71
N VAL A 634 -31.47 -9.53 -7.47
CA VAL A 634 -31.09 -9.30 -8.89
C VAL A 634 -32.29 -9.02 -9.81
N HIS A 635 -33.51 -8.95 -9.27
CA HIS A 635 -34.75 -8.85 -10.06
C HIS A 635 -35.63 -7.66 -9.67
N GLY A 636 -35.03 -6.56 -9.21
CA GLY A 636 -35.73 -5.30 -8.97
C GLY A 636 -36.55 -5.22 -7.67
N PHE A 637 -36.33 -6.16 -6.76
CA PHE A 637 -36.92 -6.17 -5.42
C PHE A 637 -35.90 -5.71 -4.36
N PRO A 638 -36.36 -5.10 -3.25
CA PRO A 638 -37.71 -4.60 -2.98
C PRO A 638 -38.22 -3.53 -3.96
N THR A 639 -39.51 -3.58 -4.32
CA THR A 639 -40.16 -2.52 -5.13
C THR A 639 -40.37 -1.25 -4.30
N VAL A 640 -40.60 -0.09 -4.94
CA VAL A 640 -40.86 1.17 -4.22
C VAL A 640 -42.03 1.07 -3.23
N GLY A 641 -43.02 0.21 -3.50
CA GLY A 641 -44.20 0.00 -2.65
C GLY A 641 -43.92 -0.80 -1.37
N SER A 642 -42.90 -1.66 -1.36
CA SER A 642 -42.56 -2.49 -0.19
C SER A 642 -41.62 -1.78 0.81
N LEU A 643 -41.15 -0.58 0.46
CA LEU A 643 -40.24 0.26 1.26
C LEU A 643 -40.94 1.09 2.37
N ALA A 644 -42.09 0.65 2.90
CA ALA A 644 -42.90 1.47 3.81
C ALA A 644 -42.36 1.56 5.26
N GLY A 645 -41.23 0.91 5.58
CA GLY A 645 -40.62 0.87 6.92
C GLY A 645 -39.27 1.63 7.02
N PRO A 646 -38.79 1.94 8.24
CA PRO A 646 -37.55 2.70 8.43
C PRO A 646 -36.27 1.90 8.18
N ARG A 647 -36.34 0.56 8.12
CA ARG A 647 -35.23 -0.36 7.84
C ARG A 647 -35.44 -1.01 6.47
N LEU A 648 -34.89 -0.37 5.44
CA LEU A 648 -35.06 -0.81 4.07
C LEU A 648 -34.06 -1.92 3.72
N PRO A 649 -34.50 -3.01 3.08
CA PRO A 649 -33.56 -3.98 2.55
C PRO A 649 -32.79 -3.39 1.35
N PRO A 650 -31.52 -3.77 1.16
CA PRO A 650 -30.75 -3.30 0.02
C PRO A 650 -31.26 -3.90 -1.29
N ARG A 651 -31.19 -3.11 -2.37
CA ARG A 651 -31.50 -3.50 -3.74
C ARG A 651 -30.34 -3.07 -4.64
N SER A 652 -30.02 -3.85 -5.67
CA SER A 652 -28.89 -3.55 -6.56
C SER A 652 -29.26 -2.71 -7.79
N HIS A 653 -30.52 -2.73 -8.22
CA HIS A 653 -31.04 -1.93 -9.32
C HIS A 653 -32.57 -1.81 -9.29
N ALA A 654 -33.14 -0.84 -10.01
CA ALA A 654 -34.58 -0.75 -10.29
C ALA A 654 -35.01 -1.70 -11.43
N ASP A 655 -36.30 -2.06 -11.49
CA ASP A 655 -36.91 -2.75 -12.65
C ASP A 655 -37.68 -1.75 -13.54
N PRO A 656 -37.39 -1.66 -14.86
CA PRO A 656 -36.30 -2.33 -15.58
C PRO A 656 -34.93 -1.79 -15.16
N ALA A 657 -33.91 -2.65 -15.30
CA ALA A 657 -32.51 -2.35 -14.96
C ALA A 657 -32.04 -1.04 -15.61
N THR A 658 -32.03 0.04 -14.82
CA THR A 658 -31.65 1.39 -15.25
C THR A 658 -30.45 1.95 -14.47
N GLU A 659 -29.94 1.18 -13.50
CA GLU A 659 -28.91 1.58 -12.54
C GLU A 659 -27.58 0.85 -12.79
N THR A 660 -26.49 1.34 -12.20
CA THR A 660 -25.11 0.85 -12.43
C THR A 660 -24.77 -0.48 -11.74
N GLY A 661 -25.69 -1.06 -10.96
CA GLY A 661 -25.46 -2.30 -10.21
C GLY A 661 -25.47 -3.57 -11.07
N ILE A 662 -25.83 -3.49 -12.35
CA ILE A 662 -25.86 -4.62 -13.28
C ILE A 662 -25.34 -4.22 -14.66
N LYS A 663 -24.68 -5.15 -15.36
CA LYS A 663 -24.19 -4.94 -16.71
C LYS A 663 -24.29 -6.22 -17.54
N CYS A 664 -24.94 -6.13 -18.70
CA CYS A 664 -24.91 -7.22 -19.67
C CYS A 664 -23.48 -7.35 -20.24
N VAL A 665 -22.87 -8.52 -20.04
CA VAL A 665 -21.50 -8.80 -20.47
C VAL A 665 -21.48 -10.20 -21.08
N ASN A 666 -20.84 -10.35 -22.24
CA ASN A 666 -20.57 -11.68 -22.78
C ASN A 666 -19.46 -12.35 -21.96
N LEU A 667 -19.85 -13.19 -21.00
CA LEU A 667 -18.95 -13.97 -20.14
C LEU A 667 -18.49 -15.28 -20.76
N ARG A 668 -19.19 -15.73 -21.80
CA ARG A 668 -18.86 -16.93 -22.58
C ARG A 668 -17.91 -16.64 -23.75
N GLY A 669 -17.46 -15.39 -23.90
CA GLY A 669 -16.64 -15.00 -25.05
C GLY A 669 -15.32 -15.77 -25.06
N GLN A 670 -15.05 -16.49 -26.15
CA GLN A 670 -13.83 -17.27 -26.38
C GLN A 670 -13.04 -16.70 -27.57
N PRO A 671 -11.70 -16.89 -27.64
CA PRO A 671 -10.94 -16.61 -28.86
C PRO A 671 -11.37 -17.50 -30.05
N ALA A 672 -11.63 -18.79 -29.81
CA ALA A 672 -12.25 -19.74 -30.73
C ALA A 672 -13.32 -20.59 -30.02
N ALA A 673 -14.24 -21.20 -30.77
CA ALA A 673 -15.39 -21.94 -30.22
C ALA A 673 -15.03 -23.17 -29.34
N THR A 674 -13.80 -23.67 -29.47
CA THR A 674 -13.25 -24.80 -28.71
C THR A 674 -12.41 -24.38 -27.51
N ASP A 675 -12.18 -23.08 -27.32
CA ASP A 675 -11.27 -22.58 -26.29
C ASP A 675 -12.03 -22.32 -24.98
N ASP A 676 -11.29 -22.11 -23.90
CA ASP A 676 -11.83 -21.53 -22.69
C ASP A 676 -12.39 -20.12 -22.95
N SER A 677 -13.22 -19.60 -22.04
CA SER A 677 -13.58 -18.19 -22.06
C SER A 677 -12.34 -17.31 -21.99
N ARG A 678 -12.50 -16.02 -22.26
CA ARG A 678 -11.47 -15.04 -21.93
C ARG A 678 -11.11 -15.10 -20.44
N LEU A 679 -9.87 -14.75 -20.13
CA LEU A 679 -9.40 -14.58 -18.76
C LEU A 679 -9.83 -13.20 -18.28
N TYR A 680 -10.77 -13.15 -17.34
CA TYR A 680 -11.27 -11.89 -16.78
C TYR A 680 -10.47 -11.53 -15.53
N HIS A 681 -10.00 -10.29 -15.46
CA HIS A 681 -9.44 -9.67 -14.27
C HIS A 681 -10.52 -8.87 -13.57
N VAL A 682 -10.72 -9.12 -12.28
CA VAL A 682 -11.75 -8.46 -11.47
C VAL A 682 -11.11 -7.76 -10.29
N ARG A 683 -11.53 -6.52 -10.07
CA ARG A 683 -11.28 -5.80 -8.82
C ARG A 683 -12.58 -5.36 -8.20
N VAL A 684 -12.72 -5.60 -6.90
CA VAL A 684 -13.85 -5.16 -6.08
C VAL A 684 -13.32 -4.21 -5.00
N GLU A 685 -13.89 -3.01 -4.93
CA GLU A 685 -13.68 -2.07 -3.83
C GLU A 685 -14.97 -1.89 -3.06
N VAL A 686 -14.93 -2.09 -1.74
CA VAL A 686 -16.04 -1.81 -0.82
C VAL A 686 -15.58 -0.72 0.13
N THR A 687 -16.29 0.41 0.12
CA THR A 687 -16.03 1.57 0.99
C THR A 687 -17.23 1.81 1.90
N PRO A 688 -17.10 1.59 3.22
CA PRO A 688 -18.14 1.87 4.19
C PRO A 688 -18.20 3.36 4.56
N THR A 689 -19.38 3.83 4.91
CA THR A 689 -19.60 5.12 5.57
C THR A 689 -20.62 4.92 6.68
N ARG A 690 -20.18 5.03 7.93
CA ARG A 690 -21.02 4.74 9.09
C ARG A 690 -21.92 5.92 9.44
N ASN A 691 -23.22 5.66 9.61
CA ASN A 691 -24.21 6.62 10.06
C ASN A 691 -24.79 6.14 11.41
N VAL A 692 -24.31 6.73 12.51
CA VAL A 692 -24.80 6.42 13.86
C VAL A 692 -26.06 7.23 14.16
N ASN A 693 -27.09 6.58 14.67
CA ASN A 693 -28.33 7.19 15.11
C ASN A 693 -28.50 7.03 16.63
N ALA A 694 -29.21 7.96 17.26
CA ALA A 694 -29.55 7.87 18.69
C ALA A 694 -30.43 6.65 19.00
N SER A 695 -31.35 6.32 18.08
CA SER A 695 -32.06 5.04 18.04
C SER A 695 -31.15 4.01 17.38
N ALA A 696 -30.56 3.10 18.15
CA ALA A 696 -29.58 2.13 17.65
C ALA A 696 -30.14 1.27 16.49
N GLU A 697 -31.44 0.96 16.52
CA GLU A 697 -32.17 0.24 15.48
C GLU A 697 -32.21 0.96 14.11
N LEU A 698 -31.91 2.26 14.08
CA LEU A 698 -31.82 3.07 12.86
C LEU A 698 -30.39 3.38 12.43
N SER A 699 -29.40 2.96 13.22
CA SER A 699 -27.99 3.05 12.83
C SER A 699 -27.73 2.15 11.62
N ASN A 700 -26.92 2.63 10.70
CA ASN A 700 -26.65 1.92 9.45
C ASN A 700 -25.26 2.26 8.90
N THR A 701 -24.81 1.44 7.96
CA THR A 701 -23.58 1.67 7.19
C THR A 701 -23.95 1.73 5.71
N SER A 702 -23.61 2.83 5.06
CA SER A 702 -23.67 2.93 3.61
C SER A 702 -22.44 2.24 3.02
N LEU A 703 -22.65 1.21 2.20
CA LEU A 703 -21.60 0.45 1.53
C LEU A 703 -21.59 0.80 0.06
N ARG A 704 -20.57 1.56 -0.36
CA ARG A 704 -20.30 1.81 -1.76
C ARG A 704 -19.47 0.66 -2.32
N THR A 705 -20.04 -0.10 -3.23
CA THR A 705 -19.39 -1.22 -3.92
C THR A 705 -19.11 -0.80 -5.36
N GLN A 706 -17.84 -0.91 -5.78
CA GLN A 706 -17.42 -0.64 -7.16
C GLN A 706 -16.63 -1.82 -7.70
N VAL A 707 -16.94 -2.24 -8.91
CA VAL A 707 -16.31 -3.39 -9.58
C VAL A 707 -15.75 -2.95 -10.93
N TRP A 708 -14.50 -3.30 -11.19
CA TRP A 708 -13.87 -3.19 -12.50
C TRP A 708 -13.57 -4.58 -13.03
N MET A 709 -13.91 -4.79 -14.30
CA MET A 709 -13.68 -6.06 -14.99
C MET A 709 -13.06 -5.77 -16.35
N GLU A 710 -11.93 -6.40 -16.64
CA GLU A 710 -11.20 -6.28 -17.90
C GLU A 710 -10.69 -7.65 -18.35
N TRP A 711 -10.75 -7.92 -19.65
CA TRP A 711 -10.27 -9.17 -20.25
C TRP A 711 -9.28 -8.94 -21.39
N ASP A 712 -9.22 -7.71 -21.94
CA ASP A 712 -8.36 -7.39 -23.07
C ASP A 712 -6.90 -7.24 -22.60
N PRO A 713 -5.99 -8.16 -22.99
CA PRO A 713 -4.60 -8.13 -22.55
C PRO A 713 -3.82 -6.91 -23.09
N THR A 714 -4.36 -6.21 -24.10
CA THR A 714 -3.73 -5.01 -24.67
C THR A 714 -3.90 -3.77 -23.78
N LEU A 715 -4.90 -3.78 -22.88
CA LEU A 715 -5.21 -2.70 -21.96
C LEU A 715 -4.35 -2.77 -20.68
N THR A 716 -3.03 -2.77 -20.88
CA THR A 716 -2.02 -2.97 -19.83
C THR A 716 -2.16 -2.00 -18.66
N GLY A 717 -2.40 -0.70 -18.91
CA GLY A 717 -2.58 0.28 -17.84
C GLY A 717 -3.80 0.03 -16.95
N GLN A 718 -4.92 -0.40 -17.53
CA GLN A 718 -6.11 -0.81 -16.76
C GLN A 718 -5.84 -2.08 -15.97
N LEU A 719 -5.21 -3.08 -16.59
CA LEU A 719 -4.86 -4.34 -15.93
C LEU A 719 -3.90 -4.14 -14.75
N ASP A 720 -2.90 -3.28 -14.90
CA ASP A 720 -1.97 -2.93 -13.83
C ASP A 720 -2.70 -2.21 -12.67
N ALA A 721 -3.61 -1.29 -13.00
CA ALA A 721 -4.44 -0.63 -12.00
C ALA A 721 -5.37 -1.60 -11.28
N ILE A 722 -6.05 -2.52 -11.98
CA ILE A 722 -6.93 -3.53 -11.39
C ILE A 722 -6.17 -4.45 -10.42
N ARG A 723 -4.94 -4.87 -10.76
CA ARG A 723 -4.10 -5.75 -9.93
C ARG A 723 -3.60 -5.09 -8.63
N ASN A 724 -3.48 -3.76 -8.61
CA ASN A 724 -2.87 -3.05 -7.48
C ASN A 724 -3.88 -2.67 -6.40
N THR A 725 -4.15 -3.57 -5.45
CA THR A 725 -5.16 -3.32 -4.40
C THR A 725 -4.71 -2.36 -3.28
N THR A 726 -3.47 -1.84 -3.30
CA THR A 726 -2.97 -1.01 -2.18
C THR A 726 -3.38 0.45 -2.24
N ARG A 727 -3.92 0.92 -3.37
CA ARG A 727 -4.42 2.29 -3.60
C ARG A 727 -5.80 2.25 -4.22
N PRO A 728 -6.67 3.25 -4.02
CA PRO A 728 -7.97 3.28 -4.69
C PRO A 728 -7.83 3.45 -6.20
N MET A 729 -8.77 2.92 -6.98
CA MET A 729 -8.77 3.09 -8.44
C MET A 729 -8.73 4.56 -8.87
N SER A 730 -9.36 5.45 -8.11
CA SER A 730 -9.35 6.90 -8.35
C SER A 730 -7.95 7.52 -8.35
N LEU A 731 -6.98 6.91 -7.66
CA LEU A 731 -5.58 7.34 -7.67
C LEU A 731 -4.79 6.63 -8.77
N LEU A 732 -5.06 5.34 -9.00
CA LEU A 732 -4.29 4.53 -9.94
C LEU A 732 -4.60 4.85 -11.40
N TYR A 733 -5.88 5.04 -11.73
CA TYR A 733 -6.32 5.30 -13.09
C TYR A 733 -7.62 6.15 -13.08
N PRO A 734 -7.54 7.47 -12.86
CA PRO A 734 -8.70 8.32 -12.64
C PRO A 734 -9.78 8.23 -13.72
N ALA A 735 -9.39 8.15 -15.00
CA ALA A 735 -10.33 8.07 -16.12
C ALA A 735 -11.14 6.77 -16.14
N TYR A 736 -10.53 5.65 -15.74
CA TYR A 736 -11.16 4.33 -15.69
C TYR A 736 -11.93 4.14 -14.39
N ALA A 737 -11.47 4.76 -13.30
CA ALA A 737 -12.17 4.80 -12.02
C ALA A 737 -13.54 5.49 -12.10
N ALA A 738 -13.71 6.46 -13.01
CA ALA A 738 -14.98 7.17 -13.21
C ALA A 738 -16.07 6.30 -13.86
N THR A 739 -15.68 5.18 -14.48
CA THR A 739 -16.58 4.28 -15.21
C THR A 739 -16.41 2.82 -14.74
N PRO A 740 -16.73 2.50 -13.48
CA PRO A 740 -16.68 1.11 -13.03
C PRO A 740 -17.63 0.23 -13.87
N THR A 741 -17.30 -1.05 -14.00
CA THR A 741 -18.17 -2.04 -14.66
C THR A 741 -19.49 -2.18 -13.92
N LEU A 742 -19.44 -2.24 -12.59
CA LEU A 742 -20.60 -2.23 -11.70
C LEU A 742 -20.37 -1.20 -10.58
N SER A 743 -21.43 -0.51 -10.18
CA SER A 743 -21.40 0.38 -9.02
C SER A 743 -22.75 0.43 -8.34
N ASP A 744 -22.76 0.32 -7.03
CA ASP A 744 -23.95 0.52 -6.22
C ASP A 744 -23.58 1.07 -4.83
N THR A 745 -24.54 1.70 -4.16
CA THR A 745 -24.40 2.17 -2.78
C THR A 745 -25.61 1.72 -1.98
N ALA A 746 -25.43 0.65 -1.21
CA ALA A 746 -26.48 0.07 -0.38
C ALA A 746 -26.40 0.60 1.05
N THR A 747 -27.55 0.83 1.68
CA THR A 747 -27.64 1.13 3.11
C THR A 747 -27.93 -0.16 3.87
N LEU A 748 -27.00 -0.58 4.74
CA LEU A 748 -27.16 -1.75 5.58
C LEU A 748 -27.41 -1.32 7.03
N TYR A 749 -28.62 -1.58 7.52
CA TYR A 749 -28.98 -1.31 8.91
C TYR A 749 -28.26 -2.25 9.86
N ASP A 750 -27.95 -1.75 11.05
CA ASP A 750 -27.32 -2.52 12.11
C ASP A 750 -28.13 -3.79 12.43
N VAL A 751 -27.40 -4.87 12.66
CA VAL A 751 -27.96 -6.19 12.90
C VAL A 751 -28.48 -6.26 14.33
N GLN A 752 -29.75 -6.65 14.46
CA GLN A 752 -30.37 -6.90 15.75
C GLN A 752 -29.79 -8.17 16.39
N GLU A 753 -29.40 -8.06 17.65
CA GLU A 753 -28.78 -9.08 18.48
C GLU A 753 -29.71 -9.43 19.66
N ALA A 754 -29.14 -9.87 20.79
CA ALA A 754 -29.89 -10.18 22.01
C ALA A 754 -30.54 -8.93 22.64
N ALA A 755 -31.52 -9.15 23.53
CA ALA A 755 -32.15 -8.07 24.29
C ALA A 755 -31.16 -7.37 25.22
N CYS A 756 -31.34 -6.06 25.42
CA CYS A 756 -30.54 -5.27 26.33
C CYS A 756 -30.85 -5.63 27.80
N VAL A 757 -29.81 -5.63 28.64
CA VAL A 757 -29.99 -5.79 30.09
C VAL A 757 -29.84 -4.42 30.74
N SER A 758 -30.95 -3.85 31.21
CA SER A 758 -30.98 -2.50 31.82
C SER A 758 -30.39 -1.40 30.93
N GLY A 759 -30.62 -1.49 29.61
CA GLY A 759 -30.10 -0.53 28.62
C GLY A 759 -28.63 -0.74 28.24
N VAL A 760 -28.00 -1.82 28.72
CA VAL A 760 -26.59 -2.13 28.44
C VAL A 760 -26.49 -3.31 27.46
N CYS A 761 -25.57 -3.18 26.51
CA CYS A 761 -25.24 -4.19 25.51
C CYS A 761 -23.75 -4.58 25.57
N PRO A 762 -23.37 -5.74 25.01
CA PRO A 762 -21.96 -6.12 24.82
C PRO A 762 -21.14 -5.03 24.09
N ALA A 763 -19.83 -5.05 24.28
CA ALA A 763 -18.92 -4.10 23.61
C ALA A 763 -19.08 -4.16 22.08
N GLY A 764 -19.13 -2.98 21.46
CA GLY A 764 -19.38 -2.84 20.01
C GLY A 764 -20.85 -2.85 19.61
N GLN A 765 -21.77 -2.93 20.57
CA GLN A 765 -23.21 -2.89 20.35
C GLN A 765 -23.86 -1.69 21.06
N ALA A 766 -25.02 -1.25 20.58
CA ALA A 766 -25.81 -0.19 21.19
C ALA A 766 -27.25 -0.67 21.44
N CYS A 767 -27.85 -0.24 22.55
CA CYS A 767 -29.23 -0.59 22.88
C CYS A 767 -30.21 0.31 22.11
N GLY A 768 -31.14 -0.31 21.38
CA GLY A 768 -32.22 0.37 20.69
C GLY A 768 -33.36 0.78 21.62
N THR A 769 -34.27 1.60 21.10
CA THR A 769 -35.46 2.03 21.87
C THR A 769 -36.48 0.91 22.06
N ASP A 770 -36.36 -0.14 21.26
CA ASP A 770 -37.12 -1.39 21.33
C ASP A 770 -36.57 -2.39 22.37
N GLY A 771 -35.49 -2.03 23.07
CA GLY A 771 -34.86 -2.87 24.08
C GLY A 771 -33.98 -3.98 23.51
N MET A 772 -33.58 -3.90 22.24
CA MET A 772 -32.69 -4.86 21.58
C MET A 772 -31.29 -4.27 21.37
N CYS A 773 -30.26 -5.11 21.44
CA CYS A 773 -28.91 -4.69 21.11
C CYS A 773 -28.70 -4.72 19.59
N TYR A 774 -27.92 -3.76 19.09
CA TYR A 774 -27.62 -3.60 17.67
C TYR A 774 -26.12 -3.52 17.46
N ARG A 775 -25.62 -4.27 16.49
CA ARG A 775 -24.22 -4.20 16.06
C ARG A 775 -24.11 -3.76 14.60
N PRO A 776 -22.97 -3.21 14.18
CA PRO A 776 -22.77 -2.84 12.78
C PRO A 776 -22.99 -4.05 11.86
N ALA A 777 -23.73 -3.87 10.77
CA ALA A 777 -23.81 -4.85 9.70
C ALA A 777 -22.43 -5.04 9.07
N LEU A 778 -22.06 -6.29 8.77
CA LEU A 778 -20.74 -6.63 8.23
C LEU A 778 -19.56 -6.11 9.09
N ASP A 779 -19.73 -5.94 10.41
CA ASP A 779 -18.65 -5.53 11.33
C ASP A 779 -17.40 -6.40 11.17
N ARG A 780 -17.60 -7.71 10.96
CA ARG A 780 -16.58 -8.66 10.56
C ARG A 780 -17.04 -9.37 9.29
N ILE A 781 -16.17 -9.44 8.29
CA ILE A 781 -16.50 -10.01 6.98
C ILE A 781 -15.75 -11.30 6.71
N GLN A 782 -16.43 -12.17 5.98
CA GLN A 782 -15.95 -13.44 5.47
C GLN A 782 -16.05 -13.39 3.95
N LEU A 783 -14.90 -13.46 3.27
CA LEU A 783 -14.84 -13.49 1.80
C LEU A 783 -14.92 -14.93 1.30
N GLY A 784 -15.54 -15.15 0.16
CA GLY A 784 -15.64 -16.48 -0.44
C GLY A 784 -16.14 -16.45 -1.88
N PHE A 785 -16.28 -17.63 -2.45
CA PHE A 785 -16.87 -17.85 -3.75
C PHE A 785 -17.91 -18.96 -3.65
N THR A 786 -19.02 -18.78 -4.35
CA THR A 786 -20.11 -19.75 -4.38
C THR A 786 -20.41 -20.10 -5.83
N GLY A 787 -20.77 -21.34 -6.09
CA GLY A 787 -21.14 -21.79 -7.41
C GLY A 787 -22.13 -22.95 -7.36
N SER A 788 -22.70 -23.22 -8.53
CA SER A 788 -23.58 -24.35 -8.74
C SER A 788 -23.43 -24.87 -10.16
N GLN A 789 -23.92 -26.08 -10.38
CA GLN A 789 -24.15 -26.63 -11.71
C GLN A 789 -25.59 -27.09 -11.86
N ARG A 790 -26.01 -27.38 -13.09
CA ARG A 790 -27.34 -27.90 -13.37
C ARG A 790 -27.32 -28.91 -14.52
N THR A 791 -27.73 -28.49 -15.72
CA THR A 791 -27.91 -29.36 -16.89
C THR A 791 -26.74 -29.39 -17.85
N GLN A 792 -25.75 -28.51 -17.67
CA GLN A 792 -24.56 -28.42 -18.51
C GLN A 792 -23.31 -28.47 -17.65
N ASP A 793 -22.26 -29.05 -18.21
CA ASP A 793 -20.93 -29.02 -17.61
C ASP A 793 -20.43 -27.59 -17.54
N GLN A 794 -19.80 -27.27 -16.43
CA GLN A 794 -19.16 -25.98 -16.20
C GLN A 794 -17.98 -26.23 -15.27
N GLN A 795 -16.86 -25.60 -15.58
CA GLN A 795 -15.74 -25.47 -14.68
C GLN A 795 -15.26 -24.03 -14.71
N VAL A 796 -15.08 -23.43 -13.55
CA VAL A 796 -14.54 -22.08 -13.36
C VAL A 796 -13.25 -22.22 -12.58
N GLU A 797 -12.16 -21.66 -13.11
CA GLU A 797 -10.91 -21.56 -12.37
C GLU A 797 -10.72 -20.12 -11.93
N ILE A 798 -10.45 -19.93 -10.63
CA ILE A 798 -10.17 -18.65 -9.99
C ILE A 798 -8.70 -18.63 -9.58
N TYR A 799 -8.01 -17.57 -9.98
CA TYR A 799 -6.57 -17.39 -9.81
C TYR A 799 -6.25 -16.09 -9.07
N ASP A 800 -5.05 -16.03 -8.48
CA ASP A 800 -4.44 -14.82 -7.91
C ASP A 800 -5.34 -14.03 -6.94
N PHE A 801 -6.17 -14.73 -6.17
CA PHE A 801 -7.00 -14.08 -5.16
C PHE A 801 -6.13 -13.33 -4.16
N PHE A 802 -6.40 -12.04 -3.99
CA PHE A 802 -5.68 -11.20 -3.05
C PHE A 802 -6.55 -10.02 -2.57
N THR A 803 -6.49 -9.73 -1.27
CA THR A 803 -7.24 -8.63 -0.65
C THR A 803 -6.30 -7.75 0.16
N THR A 804 -6.39 -6.44 -0.05
CA THR A 804 -5.83 -5.44 0.87
C THR A 804 -6.95 -4.93 1.77
N TRP A 805 -6.77 -5.08 3.08
CA TRP A 805 -7.65 -4.59 4.12
C TRP A 805 -7.31 -3.14 4.44
N LEU A 806 -8.31 -2.26 4.55
CA LEU A 806 -8.10 -0.85 4.85
C LEU A 806 -8.21 -0.65 6.38
N PRO A 807 -7.19 -0.02 7.00
CA PRO A 807 -7.09 0.11 8.47
C PRO A 807 -8.07 1.11 9.07
#